data_AF-A0A1B4LA77-F1
#
_entry.id   AF-A0A1B4LA77-F1
#
_cell.length_a   1.000
_cell.length_b   1.000
_cell.length_c   1.000
_cell.angle_alpha   90.00
_cell.angle_beta   90.00
_cell.angle_gamma   90.00
#
_symmetry.space_group_name_H-M   'P 1'
#
loop_
_entity.id
_entity.type
_entity.pdbx_description
1 polymer ?
#
loop_
_entity_poly.entity_id
_entity_poly.type
_entity_poly.pdbx_seq_one_letter_code
_entity_poly.pdbx_strand_id
1 'polypeptide(L)'
;MHRQLSDIARSADSTVSVVTIEYDIREDQPEGTDVFVLDTSSLTLIEKLVSNRFSNLSQIDARTIAEFSGGNARIALALAGTVQKNDAVAGLSDAELFQRLFHQRHDHDASLLSIAQACSLLYSFEGEKLSGEGAELSILGDLIGKSGEEVFGGVAELKRRDLLQERGPWRAVLPHAIANRLAVTALQNIPRSKLLSRLVENASPRVLRSFSRRLGYLDGSKEARAIVQSWLASDGLLADIPNLNALGRAMLDNIAPVMPEGVLFALENALTAGSEDVLAKCNHFIRLLRSLAYDEAYFERAVSLLVKFARLPGKKQSDGDAANVVESLFHIVLSGTHAPLELRLKVVDGLLRSIDAAEQDIGVNALRAMLKTGHFSSTYGFEFGARSRDYGYHPRTGQDVHDWFSAALSLAEPFALLETSLGERVREAIAAEFRGLWAEATVVDELDRLSRAIAAHRFWREGWIAVRRTRIYDGAGLPAEIRTRLTALEEFLRPKDLIDKVRGVVLGSNGDSVDLDDPNDFESDRYAEAAARAAAAVEHLGRDVAADVEAFRTLLPDLIGKNSHNVAGFGRGLALAADKPSEVWSAMADQVAITEKPSVGLLSGFLDAVQRRDRAEADAILDEALDDPRLAEWFPVVQASAIIDDKALGRLHRALQYGKAPIERFFSLAYGRTCDVIPGPALKHLVLAIGERPGGTAVAVEILSMRLHSDHSERKTSVPEVAEAGRELLAAYRFHRGNGRATMEDHELAVVVREALIDDKGKSIARKLCRDLLAAIASYETDIHEHSELVSALFQVRPVDVLDEFFSGDDKSKTSSIRLLRDLPRFHKNPMNVVPDDVVLGWCDMDPEARYPLVAAVALLFKRPNEKEPHEWTNLTRQLLLRAPDPEAVLNEIVSRLHSSSYSGSLATKLESRLTLLNRLDSSAVPALAAPLSKAKGELEKRIQMERQRETEEGRALSGRFE
;
A
#
# COMPACT_ATOMS: atom_id res chain seq x y z
N MET A 1 42.67 -42.14 -0.82
CA MET A 1 42.99 -41.93 0.61
C MET A 1 41.79 -42.25 1.49
N HIS A 2 40.63 -41.59 1.31
CA HIS A 2 39.41 -41.88 2.09
C HIS A 2 39.09 -43.37 2.21
N ARG A 3 39.01 -44.10 1.08
CA ARG A 3 38.72 -45.54 1.07
C ARG A 3 39.67 -46.37 1.97
N GLN A 4 40.97 -46.10 1.91
CA GLN A 4 41.96 -46.77 2.76
C GLN A 4 41.77 -46.48 4.26
N LEU A 5 41.38 -45.24 4.60
CA LEU A 5 41.09 -44.85 5.99
C LEU A 5 39.76 -45.45 6.48
N SER A 6 38.74 -45.49 5.62
CA SER A 6 37.44 -46.09 5.89
C SER A 6 37.58 -47.60 6.15
N ASP A 7 38.40 -48.32 5.36
CA ASP A 7 38.64 -49.75 5.56
C ASP A 7 39.27 -50.07 6.93
N ILE A 8 40.20 -49.22 7.41
CA ILE A 8 40.80 -49.34 8.75
C ILE A 8 39.73 -49.08 9.82
N ALA A 9 38.95 -48.01 9.65
CA ALA A 9 37.91 -47.62 10.59
C ALA A 9 36.76 -48.64 10.70
N ARG A 10 36.52 -49.43 9.64
CA ARG A 10 35.51 -50.49 9.57
C ARG A 10 35.95 -51.84 10.13
N SER A 11 37.17 -51.99 10.63
CA SER A 11 37.62 -53.24 11.26
C SER A 11 36.82 -53.54 12.54
N ALA A 12 36.58 -54.83 12.82
CA ALA A 12 35.64 -55.27 13.86
C ALA A 12 35.95 -54.77 15.29
N ASP A 13 37.22 -54.46 15.57
CA ASP A 13 37.69 -53.94 16.86
C ASP A 13 38.03 -52.43 16.82
N SER A 14 37.67 -51.73 15.75
CA SER A 14 37.96 -50.29 15.59
C SER A 14 37.09 -49.44 16.50
N THR A 15 37.72 -48.52 17.25
CA THR A 15 37.05 -47.49 18.04
C THR A 15 37.07 -46.11 17.37
N VAL A 16 37.48 -46.04 16.10
CA VAL A 16 37.76 -44.78 15.41
C VAL A 16 36.73 -44.55 14.30
N SER A 17 36.23 -43.32 14.19
CA SER A 17 35.39 -42.85 13.08
C SER A 17 36.20 -41.93 12.17
N VAL A 18 35.96 -42.00 10.86
CA VAL A 18 36.64 -41.17 9.86
C VAL A 18 35.64 -40.21 9.22
N VAL A 19 35.99 -38.92 9.23
CA VAL A 19 35.30 -37.86 8.48
C VAL A 19 36.32 -37.24 7.54
N THR A 20 36.06 -37.29 6.25
CA THR A 20 36.85 -36.58 5.23
C THR A 20 36.06 -35.41 4.68
N ILE A 21 36.71 -34.26 4.53
CA ILE A 21 36.11 -33.05 3.96
C ILE A 21 36.79 -32.80 2.61
N GLU A 22 36.04 -32.97 1.53
CA GLU A 22 36.51 -32.73 0.16
C GLU A 22 35.66 -31.68 -0.56
N TYR A 23 36.23 -31.07 -1.60
CA TYR A 23 35.62 -29.99 -2.39
C TYR A 23 34.73 -30.49 -3.53
N ASP A 24 34.98 -31.69 -4.02
CA ASP A 24 34.35 -32.28 -5.21
C ASP A 24 34.02 -33.73 -4.87
N ILE A 25 32.85 -33.91 -4.26
CA ILE A 25 32.28 -35.20 -3.93
C ILE A 25 31.61 -35.71 -5.21
N ARG A 26 32.20 -36.75 -5.82
CA ARG A 26 31.62 -37.40 -7.00
C ARG A 26 30.32 -38.14 -6.64
N GLU A 27 29.53 -38.49 -7.65
CA GLU A 27 28.34 -39.35 -7.49
C GLU A 27 28.69 -40.76 -6.97
N ASP A 28 29.97 -41.17 -6.92
CA ASP A 28 30.37 -42.46 -6.37
C ASP A 28 30.32 -42.45 -4.84
N GLN A 29 29.24 -42.98 -4.26
CA GLN A 29 29.18 -43.21 -2.82
C GLN A 29 30.06 -44.41 -2.45
N PRO A 30 31.14 -44.23 -1.67
CA PRO A 30 31.96 -45.34 -1.22
C PRO A 30 31.15 -46.25 -0.28
N GLU A 31 31.23 -47.56 -0.50
CA GLU A 31 30.48 -48.56 0.27
C GLU A 31 30.77 -48.42 1.78
N GLY A 32 29.73 -48.27 2.60
CA GLY A 32 29.85 -48.08 4.05
C GLY A 32 30.30 -46.67 4.50
N THR A 33 30.17 -45.65 3.65
CA THR A 33 30.36 -44.23 4.01
C THR A 33 29.07 -43.45 3.76
N ASP A 34 28.57 -42.74 4.78
CA ASP A 34 27.52 -41.74 4.59
C ASP A 34 28.11 -40.46 3.97
N VAL A 35 27.58 -40.05 2.82
CA VAL A 35 28.08 -38.90 2.06
C VAL A 35 27.09 -37.74 2.15
N PHE A 36 27.55 -36.60 2.69
CA PHE A 36 26.77 -35.37 2.80
C PHE A 36 27.37 -34.29 1.90
N VAL A 37 26.60 -33.84 0.91
CA VAL A 37 26.99 -32.73 0.03
C VAL A 37 26.47 -31.42 0.63
N LEU A 38 27.38 -30.53 1.00
CA LEU A 38 27.04 -29.17 1.44
C LEU A 38 26.98 -28.25 0.23
N ASP A 39 25.77 -27.92 -0.20
CA ASP A 39 25.52 -26.97 -1.29
C ASP A 39 25.64 -25.51 -0.79
N THR A 40 25.60 -24.58 -1.73
CA THR A 40 25.42 -23.14 -1.50
C THR A 40 24.28 -22.85 -0.54
N SER A 41 24.53 -21.89 0.36
CA SER A 41 23.53 -21.46 1.34
C SER A 41 22.54 -20.48 0.74
N SER A 42 21.33 -20.41 1.31
CA SER A 42 20.36 -19.37 0.96
C SER A 42 20.94 -17.96 1.15
N LEU A 43 20.53 -17.00 0.31
CA LEU A 43 20.95 -15.60 0.42
C LEU A 43 20.76 -15.03 1.83
N THR A 44 19.60 -15.28 2.43
CA THR A 44 19.28 -14.82 3.79
C THR A 44 20.23 -15.37 4.86
N LEU A 45 20.70 -16.61 4.69
CA LEU A 45 21.68 -17.20 5.61
C LEU A 45 23.06 -16.56 5.43
N ILE A 46 23.48 -16.30 4.18
CA ILE A 46 24.73 -15.60 3.89
C ILE A 46 24.69 -14.14 4.37
N GLU A 47 23.59 -13.42 4.16
CA GLU A 47 23.38 -12.06 4.67
C GLU A 47 23.60 -12.04 6.19
N LYS A 48 22.92 -12.92 6.94
CA LYS A 48 23.09 -13.06 8.38
C LYS A 48 24.53 -13.41 8.79
N LEU A 49 25.19 -14.30 8.04
CA LEU A 49 26.58 -14.66 8.28
C LEU A 49 27.52 -13.45 8.13
N VAL A 50 27.35 -12.68 7.06
CA VAL A 50 28.16 -11.48 6.79
C VAL A 50 27.92 -10.42 7.85
N SER A 51 26.66 -10.07 8.14
CA SER A 51 26.30 -9.06 9.14
C SER A 51 26.83 -9.41 10.54
N ASN A 52 26.79 -10.69 10.94
CA ASN A 52 27.29 -11.12 12.24
C ASN A 52 28.82 -11.03 12.35
N ARG A 53 29.55 -11.26 11.25
CA ARG A 53 31.02 -11.28 11.27
C ARG A 53 31.65 -9.92 10.96
N PHE A 54 30.94 -9.06 10.25
CA PHE A 54 31.37 -7.74 9.84
C PHE A 54 30.33 -6.69 10.25
N SER A 55 30.32 -6.31 11.53
CA SER A 55 29.37 -5.35 12.10
C SER A 55 29.38 -3.95 11.46
N ASN A 56 30.45 -3.63 10.71
CA ASN A 56 30.64 -2.33 10.09
C ASN A 56 30.06 -2.27 8.67
N LEU A 57 29.60 -3.40 8.11
CA LEU A 57 28.94 -3.42 6.80
C LEU A 57 27.47 -3.06 6.95
N SER A 58 26.97 -2.26 6.00
CA SER A 58 25.55 -1.97 5.93
C SER A 58 24.76 -3.24 5.61
N GLN A 59 23.46 -3.23 5.93
CA GLN A 59 22.58 -4.33 5.52
C GLN A 59 22.49 -4.46 3.99
N ILE A 60 22.54 -3.33 3.28
CA ILE A 60 22.52 -3.28 1.80
C ILE A 60 23.77 -3.95 1.22
N ASP A 61 24.94 -3.68 1.79
CA ASP A 61 26.20 -4.32 1.39
C ASP A 61 26.18 -5.80 1.73
N ALA A 62 25.73 -6.21 2.93
CA ALA A 62 25.64 -7.61 3.31
C ALA A 62 24.75 -8.43 2.36
N ARG A 63 23.62 -7.85 1.94
CA ARG A 63 22.73 -8.45 0.94
C ARG A 63 23.38 -8.51 -0.44
N THR A 64 24.01 -7.43 -0.89
CA THR A 64 24.72 -7.38 -2.19
C THR A 64 25.86 -8.41 -2.23
N ILE A 65 26.61 -8.56 -1.15
CA ILE A 65 27.65 -9.59 -0.99
C ILE A 65 27.05 -10.99 -1.08
N ALA A 66 25.91 -11.23 -0.41
CA ALA A 66 25.24 -12.52 -0.48
C ALA A 66 24.86 -12.87 -1.92
N GLU A 67 24.26 -11.92 -2.66
CA GLU A 67 23.91 -12.06 -4.07
C GLU A 67 25.16 -12.31 -4.93
N PHE A 68 26.22 -11.52 -4.76
CA PHE A 68 27.43 -11.64 -5.57
C PHE A 68 28.25 -12.89 -5.28
N SER A 69 28.10 -13.45 -4.08
CA SER A 69 28.71 -14.73 -3.69
C SER A 69 27.96 -15.95 -4.23
N GLY A 70 26.72 -15.78 -4.71
CA GLY A 70 25.86 -16.88 -5.16
C GLY A 70 25.61 -17.92 -4.06
N GLY A 71 25.52 -17.49 -2.79
CA GLY A 71 25.34 -18.40 -1.66
C GLY A 71 26.62 -19.07 -1.15
N ASN A 72 27.79 -18.76 -1.72
CA ASN A 72 29.08 -19.31 -1.28
C ASN A 72 29.66 -18.51 -0.11
N ALA A 73 29.63 -19.09 1.09
CA ALA A 73 30.11 -18.44 2.31
C ALA A 73 31.57 -17.97 2.24
N ARG A 74 32.47 -18.68 1.55
CA ARG A 74 33.89 -18.29 1.46
C ARG A 74 34.06 -17.07 0.57
N ILE A 75 33.36 -17.03 -0.56
CA ILE A 75 33.35 -15.87 -1.45
C ILE A 75 32.72 -14.68 -0.74
N ALA A 76 31.59 -14.88 -0.04
CA ALA A 76 30.93 -13.84 0.73
C ALA A 76 31.87 -13.21 1.78
N LEU A 77 32.57 -14.05 2.55
CA LEU A 77 33.53 -13.56 3.55
C LEU A 77 34.76 -12.89 2.93
N ALA A 78 35.24 -13.36 1.78
CA ALA A 78 36.34 -12.72 1.06
C ALA A 78 35.94 -11.35 0.51
N LEU A 79 34.75 -11.23 -0.10
CA LEU A 79 34.18 -9.96 -0.55
C LEU A 79 34.02 -8.99 0.62
N ALA A 80 33.36 -9.43 1.70
CA ALA A 80 33.15 -8.63 2.92
C ALA A 80 34.47 -8.08 3.50
N GLY A 81 35.53 -8.87 3.50
CA GLY A 81 36.86 -8.44 3.96
C GLY A 81 37.53 -7.38 3.07
N THR A 82 37.05 -7.17 1.84
CA THR A 82 37.65 -6.22 0.88
C THR A 82 36.90 -4.90 0.76
N VAL A 83 35.60 -4.86 1.11
CA VAL A 83 34.78 -3.64 1.08
C VAL A 83 35.38 -2.52 1.93
N GLN A 84 35.99 -2.86 3.08
CA GLN A 84 36.64 -1.90 3.98
C GLN A 84 37.82 -1.11 3.35
N LYS A 85 38.32 -1.50 2.17
CA LYS A 85 39.51 -0.89 1.55
C LYS A 85 39.25 -0.16 0.24
N ASN A 86 38.18 -0.45 -0.50
CA ASN A 86 38.03 -0.07 -1.91
C ASN A 86 36.63 0.44 -2.33
N ASP A 87 35.69 0.66 -1.39
CA ASP A 87 34.31 1.17 -1.61
C ASP A 87 33.47 0.43 -2.68
N ALA A 88 33.88 -0.77 -3.08
CA ALA A 88 33.23 -1.60 -4.09
C ALA A 88 33.03 -3.02 -3.60
N VAL A 89 31.85 -3.57 -3.89
CA VAL A 89 31.43 -4.94 -3.53
C VAL A 89 31.68 -5.93 -4.68
N ALA A 90 32.12 -5.42 -5.84
CA ALA A 90 32.12 -6.10 -7.14
C ALA A 90 33.02 -7.33 -7.30
N GLY A 91 34.19 -7.35 -6.66
CA GLY A 91 35.32 -8.14 -7.16
C GLY A 91 36.04 -8.97 -6.11
N LEU A 92 36.24 -10.26 -6.41
CA LEU A 92 37.11 -11.13 -5.64
C LEU A 92 38.59 -10.75 -5.89
N SER A 93 39.20 -9.90 -5.07
CA SER A 93 40.60 -9.45 -5.28
C SER A 93 41.65 -10.51 -4.93
N ASP A 94 41.31 -11.47 -4.05
CA ASP A 94 42.19 -12.58 -3.65
C ASP A 94 42.50 -13.51 -4.83
N ALA A 95 43.74 -13.44 -5.33
CA ALA A 95 44.20 -14.21 -6.49
C ALA A 95 44.33 -15.71 -6.20
N GLU A 96 44.72 -16.07 -4.98
CA GLU A 96 44.88 -17.47 -4.57
C GLU A 96 43.51 -18.12 -4.40
N LEU A 97 42.56 -17.42 -3.79
CA LEU A 97 41.18 -17.86 -3.69
C LEU A 97 40.52 -17.98 -5.06
N PHE A 98 40.72 -17.01 -5.96
CA PHE A 98 40.23 -17.11 -7.34
C PHE A 98 40.81 -18.33 -8.06
N GLN A 99 42.14 -18.55 -7.99
CA GLN A 99 42.76 -19.71 -8.61
C GLN A 99 42.19 -21.02 -8.07
N ARG A 100 42.01 -21.13 -6.74
CA ARG A 100 41.39 -22.31 -6.11
C ARG A 100 39.97 -22.54 -6.57
N LEU A 101 39.14 -21.50 -6.64
CA LEU A 101 37.74 -21.59 -7.06
C LEU A 101 37.61 -21.94 -8.55
N PHE A 102 38.48 -21.39 -9.39
CA PHE A 102 38.44 -21.58 -10.85
C PHE A 102 39.06 -22.92 -11.29
N HIS A 103 40.23 -23.27 -10.75
CA HIS A 103 40.95 -24.50 -11.13
C HIS A 103 40.40 -25.72 -10.39
N GLN A 104 39.96 -25.56 -9.14
CA GLN A 104 39.54 -26.65 -8.26
C GLN A 104 40.64 -27.73 -8.17
N ARG A 105 40.33 -29.00 -8.49
CA ARG A 105 41.30 -30.11 -8.52
C ARG A 105 41.99 -30.31 -9.88
N HIS A 106 41.72 -29.45 -10.87
CA HIS A 106 42.21 -29.60 -12.24
C HIS A 106 43.50 -28.81 -12.46
N ASP A 107 44.30 -29.28 -13.41
CA ASP A 107 45.47 -28.52 -13.88
C ASP A 107 45.06 -27.20 -14.52
N HIS A 108 46.01 -26.27 -14.59
CA HIS A 108 45.79 -24.99 -15.25
C HIS A 108 45.49 -25.18 -16.75
N ASP A 109 44.35 -24.63 -17.18
CA ASP A 109 43.92 -24.62 -18.58
C ASP A 109 43.74 -23.18 -19.05
N ALA A 110 44.74 -22.69 -19.81
CA ALA A 110 44.74 -21.35 -20.37
C ALA A 110 43.61 -21.15 -21.41
N SER A 111 43.24 -22.21 -22.12
CA SER A 111 42.14 -22.18 -23.10
C SER A 111 40.80 -21.97 -22.38
N LEU A 112 40.52 -22.77 -21.35
CA LEU A 112 39.30 -22.62 -20.55
C LEU A 112 39.22 -21.25 -19.87
N LEU A 113 40.34 -20.73 -19.34
CA LEU A 113 40.39 -19.40 -18.75
C LEU A 113 40.04 -18.30 -19.77
N SER A 114 40.58 -18.38 -20.99
CA SER A 114 40.26 -17.41 -22.05
C SER A 114 38.78 -17.46 -22.46
N ILE A 115 38.18 -18.65 -22.51
CA ILE A 115 36.74 -18.84 -22.79
C ILE A 115 35.90 -18.24 -21.67
N ALA A 116 36.25 -18.49 -20.41
CA ALA A 116 35.55 -17.94 -19.26
C ALA A 116 35.62 -16.41 -19.21
N GLN A 117 36.77 -15.83 -19.57
CA GLN A 117 36.96 -14.38 -19.71
C GLN A 117 36.03 -13.79 -20.77
N ALA A 118 36.00 -14.36 -21.97
CA ALA A 118 35.09 -13.91 -23.04
C ALA A 118 33.63 -14.02 -22.62
N CYS A 119 33.21 -15.18 -22.10
CA CYS A 119 31.84 -15.41 -21.65
C CYS A 119 31.39 -14.47 -20.52
N SER A 120 32.33 -14.06 -19.66
CA SER A 120 32.05 -13.16 -18.54
C SER A 120 31.85 -11.70 -18.97
N LEU A 121 32.22 -11.31 -20.19
CA LEU A 121 31.92 -9.97 -20.72
C LEU A 121 30.41 -9.72 -20.81
N LEU A 122 29.63 -10.78 -20.98
CA LEU A 122 28.16 -10.69 -20.96
C LEU A 122 27.63 -11.01 -19.56
N TYR A 123 26.55 -10.35 -19.17
CA TYR A 123 25.85 -10.67 -17.93
C TYR A 123 25.22 -12.07 -18.01
N SER A 124 24.66 -12.40 -19.18
CA SER A 124 24.23 -13.72 -19.64
C SER A 124 24.36 -13.83 -21.16
N PHE A 125 24.51 -15.05 -21.70
CA PHE A 125 24.68 -15.31 -23.13
C PHE A 125 23.85 -16.54 -23.58
N GLU A 126 23.57 -16.64 -24.89
CA GLU A 126 22.98 -17.85 -25.49
C GLU A 126 24.07 -18.93 -25.62
N GLY A 127 23.82 -20.11 -25.06
CA GLY A 127 24.82 -21.16 -24.93
C GLY A 127 24.60 -22.44 -25.72
N GLU A 128 23.64 -22.50 -26.64
CA GLU A 128 23.27 -23.73 -27.36
C GLU A 128 23.46 -23.60 -28.87
N LYS A 129 23.27 -22.42 -29.44
CA LYS A 129 23.38 -22.18 -30.88
C LYS A 129 24.83 -21.93 -31.30
N LEU A 130 25.28 -22.69 -32.30
CA LEU A 130 26.59 -22.51 -32.94
C LEU A 130 26.54 -21.65 -34.20
N SER A 131 25.36 -21.51 -34.82
CA SER A 131 25.17 -20.77 -36.08
C SER A 131 23.77 -20.16 -36.18
N GLY A 132 23.60 -19.22 -37.11
CA GLY A 132 22.34 -18.52 -37.35
C GLY A 132 22.11 -17.31 -36.45
N GLU A 133 20.94 -16.70 -36.57
CA GLU A 133 20.57 -15.51 -35.81
C GLU A 133 20.44 -15.85 -34.31
N GLY A 134 21.17 -15.09 -33.48
CA GLY A 134 21.23 -15.28 -32.03
C GLY A 134 22.24 -16.31 -31.53
N ALA A 135 23.14 -16.82 -32.38
CA ALA A 135 24.26 -17.66 -31.95
C ALA A 135 25.39 -16.84 -31.33
N GLU A 136 25.44 -16.77 -30.00
CA GLU A 136 26.37 -15.88 -29.28
C GLU A 136 27.71 -16.54 -28.97
N LEU A 137 27.80 -17.86 -28.95
CA LEU A 137 29.05 -18.59 -28.73
C LEU A 137 30.13 -18.23 -29.76
N SER A 138 29.74 -18.09 -31.03
CA SER A 138 30.66 -17.70 -32.11
C SER A 138 31.12 -16.24 -31.96
N ILE A 139 30.24 -15.34 -31.48
CA ILE A 139 30.61 -13.94 -31.19
C ILE A 139 31.66 -13.89 -30.08
N LEU A 140 31.48 -14.68 -29.02
CA LEU A 140 32.40 -14.77 -27.89
C LEU A 140 33.73 -15.45 -28.28
N GLY A 141 33.67 -16.51 -29.09
CA GLY A 141 34.84 -17.20 -29.61
C GLY A 141 35.70 -16.32 -30.50
N ASP A 142 35.07 -15.54 -31.37
CA ASP A 142 35.74 -14.59 -32.25
C ASP A 142 36.62 -13.60 -31.49
N LEU A 143 36.20 -13.14 -30.30
CA LEU A 143 36.97 -12.21 -29.47
C LEU A 143 38.35 -12.77 -29.11
N ILE A 144 38.42 -14.07 -28.84
CA ILE A 144 39.61 -14.79 -28.36
C ILE A 144 40.24 -15.71 -29.39
N GLY A 145 39.72 -15.73 -30.63
CA GLY A 145 40.26 -16.55 -31.72
C GLY A 145 39.93 -18.04 -31.59
N LYS A 146 38.74 -18.37 -31.07
CA LYS A 146 38.24 -19.74 -30.91
C LYS A 146 36.96 -19.95 -31.73
N SER A 147 36.74 -21.20 -32.17
CA SER A 147 35.48 -21.57 -32.83
C SER A 147 34.32 -21.63 -31.82
N GLY A 148 33.08 -21.50 -32.31
CA GLY A 148 31.89 -21.67 -31.46
C GLY A 148 31.84 -23.04 -30.77
N GLU A 149 32.36 -24.10 -31.42
CA GLU A 149 32.45 -25.46 -30.87
C GLU A 149 33.45 -25.55 -29.70
N GLU A 150 34.60 -24.87 -29.80
CA GLU A 150 35.55 -24.77 -28.69
C GLU A 150 34.94 -24.04 -27.49
N VAL A 151 34.21 -22.94 -27.75
CA VAL A 151 33.52 -22.19 -26.70
C VAL A 151 32.43 -23.03 -26.06
N PHE A 152 31.63 -23.76 -26.84
CA PHE A 152 30.62 -24.69 -26.33
C PHE A 152 31.25 -25.74 -25.40
N GLY A 153 32.37 -26.34 -25.82
CA GLY A 153 33.13 -27.30 -25.00
C GLY A 153 33.60 -26.68 -23.69
N GLY A 154 34.13 -25.46 -23.73
CA GLY A 154 34.54 -24.72 -22.53
C GLY A 154 33.38 -24.33 -21.62
N VAL A 155 32.24 -23.92 -22.17
CA VAL A 155 31.01 -23.61 -21.43
C VAL A 155 30.47 -24.84 -20.70
N ALA A 156 30.47 -25.99 -21.36
CA ALA A 156 30.10 -27.26 -20.75
C ALA A 156 31.06 -27.64 -19.60
N GLU A 157 32.35 -27.34 -19.74
CA GLU A 157 33.33 -27.55 -18.69
C GLU A 157 33.15 -26.59 -17.51
N LEU A 158 32.88 -25.31 -17.75
CA LEU A 158 32.56 -24.35 -16.69
C LEU A 158 31.32 -24.77 -15.91
N LYS A 159 30.30 -25.31 -16.59
CA LYS A 159 29.11 -25.87 -15.95
C LYS A 159 29.43 -27.07 -15.07
N ARG A 160 30.26 -28.01 -15.56
CA ARG A 160 30.74 -29.17 -14.76
C ARG A 160 31.52 -28.77 -13.51
N ARG A 161 32.11 -27.57 -13.51
CA ARG A 161 32.83 -27.00 -12.36
C ARG A 161 31.96 -26.10 -11.48
N ASP A 162 30.65 -26.03 -11.70
CA ASP A 162 29.75 -25.12 -10.97
C ASP A 162 30.15 -23.63 -11.06
N LEU A 163 30.88 -23.25 -12.13
CA LEU A 163 31.29 -21.87 -12.43
C LEU A 163 30.38 -21.20 -13.46
N LEU A 164 29.32 -21.91 -13.86
CA LEU A 164 28.37 -21.46 -14.84
C LEU A 164 26.99 -22.01 -14.49
N GLN A 165 25.99 -21.14 -14.50
CA GLN A 165 24.60 -21.54 -14.34
C GLN A 165 23.91 -21.59 -15.71
N GLU A 166 22.92 -22.47 -15.80
CA GLU A 166 22.12 -22.72 -16.98
C GLU A 166 20.63 -22.52 -16.68
N ARG A 167 19.92 -21.82 -17.56
CA ARG A 167 18.47 -21.66 -17.50
C ARG A 167 17.90 -21.66 -18.91
N GLY A 168 17.31 -22.78 -19.34
CA GLY A 168 16.94 -22.95 -20.75
C GLY A 168 18.17 -22.76 -21.65
N PRO A 169 18.10 -21.99 -22.75
CA PRO A 169 19.24 -21.74 -23.63
C PRO A 169 20.25 -20.73 -23.07
N TRP A 170 19.93 -20.09 -21.94
CA TRP A 170 20.73 -19.04 -21.34
C TRP A 170 21.81 -19.62 -20.44
N ARG A 171 23.01 -19.06 -20.52
CA ARG A 171 24.15 -19.39 -19.68
C ARG A 171 24.69 -18.10 -19.05
N ALA A 172 25.19 -18.18 -17.83
CA ALA A 172 26.11 -17.16 -17.34
C ALA A 172 27.14 -17.70 -16.38
N VAL A 173 28.34 -17.11 -16.46
CA VAL A 173 29.41 -17.36 -15.51
C VAL A 173 29.00 -16.80 -14.15
N LEU A 174 29.00 -17.66 -13.14
CA LEU A 174 28.60 -17.34 -11.78
C LEU A 174 29.49 -18.09 -10.77
N PRO A 175 29.62 -17.60 -9.53
CA PRO A 175 28.98 -16.40 -8.95
C PRO A 175 29.52 -15.08 -9.52
N HIS A 176 28.76 -13.98 -9.36
CA HIS A 176 29.09 -12.68 -9.96
C HIS A 176 30.49 -12.19 -9.57
N ALA A 177 30.94 -12.47 -8.35
CA ALA A 177 32.30 -12.13 -7.89
C ALA A 177 33.41 -12.68 -8.81
N ILE A 178 33.25 -13.91 -9.32
CA ILE A 178 34.20 -14.56 -10.21
C ILE A 178 34.06 -13.98 -11.62
N ALA A 179 32.83 -13.85 -12.11
CA ALA A 179 32.54 -13.32 -13.43
C ALA A 179 33.01 -11.86 -13.60
N ASN A 180 32.84 -11.02 -12.57
CA ASN A 180 33.30 -9.64 -12.61
C ASN A 180 34.82 -9.57 -12.73
N ARG A 181 35.57 -10.40 -11.98
CA ARG A 181 37.03 -10.48 -12.11
C ARG A 181 37.46 -10.92 -13.51
N LEU A 182 36.83 -11.98 -14.04
CA LEU A 182 37.09 -12.49 -15.38
C LEU A 182 36.81 -11.43 -16.46
N ALA A 183 35.71 -10.68 -16.33
CA ALA A 183 35.33 -9.62 -17.26
C ALA A 183 36.32 -8.45 -17.23
N VAL A 184 36.79 -8.03 -16.06
CA VAL A 184 37.85 -6.99 -15.94
C VAL A 184 39.12 -7.44 -16.67
N THR A 185 39.57 -8.66 -16.45
CA THR A 185 40.74 -9.20 -17.15
C THR A 185 40.50 -9.32 -18.66
N ALA A 186 39.29 -9.67 -19.10
CA ALA A 186 38.93 -9.72 -20.50
C ALA A 186 39.01 -8.34 -21.18
N LEU A 187 38.50 -7.29 -20.53
CA LEU A 187 38.58 -5.91 -21.02
C LEU A 187 40.02 -5.41 -21.17
N GLN A 188 40.94 -5.91 -20.35
CA GLN A 188 42.36 -5.58 -20.40
C GLN A 188 43.12 -6.34 -21.50
N ASN A 189 42.76 -7.60 -21.74
CA ASN A 189 43.49 -8.49 -22.64
C ASN A 189 42.97 -8.47 -24.08
N ILE A 190 41.71 -8.12 -24.31
CA ILE A 190 41.10 -8.10 -25.64
C ILE A 190 41.26 -6.70 -26.26
N PRO A 191 41.76 -6.57 -27.51
CA PRO A 191 41.86 -5.28 -28.18
C PRO A 191 40.52 -4.54 -28.23
N ARG A 192 40.50 -3.28 -27.76
CA ARG A 192 39.28 -2.45 -27.65
C ARG A 192 38.50 -2.36 -28.97
N SER A 193 39.18 -2.17 -30.09
CA SER A 193 38.54 -2.08 -31.42
C SER A 193 37.79 -3.37 -31.78
N LYS A 194 38.39 -4.53 -31.51
CA LYS A 194 37.77 -5.84 -31.75
C LYS A 194 36.56 -6.05 -30.84
N LEU A 195 36.69 -5.67 -29.58
CA LEU A 195 35.61 -5.76 -28.60
C LEU A 195 34.40 -4.91 -29.00
N LEU A 196 34.61 -3.63 -29.32
CA LEU A 196 33.54 -2.70 -29.71
C LEU A 196 32.87 -3.16 -31.02
N SER A 197 33.66 -3.61 -31.99
CA SER A 197 33.12 -4.11 -33.25
C SER A 197 32.16 -5.29 -33.06
N ARG A 198 32.46 -6.22 -32.13
CA ARG A 198 31.66 -7.43 -31.90
C ARG A 198 30.52 -7.26 -30.89
N LEU A 199 30.73 -6.50 -29.82
CA LEU A 199 29.77 -6.38 -28.70
C LEU A 199 28.96 -5.07 -28.73
N VAL A 200 29.27 -4.16 -29.66
CA VAL A 200 28.60 -2.87 -29.77
C VAL A 200 28.10 -2.60 -31.19
N GLU A 201 29.00 -2.50 -32.17
CA GLU A 201 28.65 -2.07 -33.53
C GLU A 201 27.84 -3.13 -34.31
N ASN A 202 28.26 -4.40 -34.25
CA ASN A 202 27.61 -5.52 -34.94
C ASN A 202 26.81 -6.42 -33.99
N ALA A 203 26.55 -5.96 -32.76
CA ALA A 203 25.87 -6.75 -31.74
C ALA A 203 24.36 -6.74 -31.92
N SER A 204 23.71 -7.83 -31.53
CA SER A 204 22.26 -7.82 -31.37
C SER A 204 21.84 -6.91 -30.20
N PRO A 205 20.61 -6.37 -30.20
CA PRO A 205 20.05 -5.62 -29.08
C PRO A 205 20.23 -6.30 -27.71
N ARG A 206 20.11 -7.63 -27.69
CA ARG A 206 20.23 -8.44 -26.47
C ARG A 206 21.69 -8.59 -26.01
N VAL A 207 22.64 -8.82 -26.92
CA VAL A 207 24.07 -8.84 -26.58
C VAL A 207 24.50 -7.49 -26.01
N LEU A 208 24.07 -6.39 -26.64
CA LEU A 208 24.37 -5.04 -26.17
C LEU A 208 23.76 -4.77 -24.78
N ARG A 209 22.52 -5.21 -24.53
CA ARG A 209 21.88 -5.14 -23.21
C ARG A 209 22.67 -5.90 -22.15
N SER A 210 23.04 -7.14 -22.44
CA SER A 210 23.78 -8.00 -21.52
C SER A 210 25.19 -7.48 -21.25
N PHE A 211 25.86 -6.93 -22.27
CA PHE A 211 27.16 -6.28 -22.14
C PHE A 211 27.05 -5.03 -21.25
N SER A 212 26.06 -4.16 -21.48
CA SER A 212 25.84 -2.98 -20.64
C SER A 212 25.57 -3.34 -19.17
N ARG A 213 24.81 -4.42 -18.93
CA ARG A 213 24.52 -4.92 -17.58
C ARG A 213 25.79 -5.40 -16.87
N ARG A 214 26.66 -6.13 -17.58
CA ARG A 214 27.96 -6.55 -17.03
C ARG A 214 28.83 -5.33 -16.72
N LEU A 215 28.93 -4.37 -17.64
CA LEU A 215 29.70 -3.13 -17.40
C LEU A 215 29.25 -2.42 -16.12
N GLY A 216 27.95 -2.43 -15.82
CA GLY A 216 27.35 -1.90 -14.60
C GLY A 216 27.93 -2.43 -13.28
N TYR A 217 28.62 -3.57 -13.29
CA TYR A 217 29.27 -4.15 -12.13
C TYR A 217 30.78 -3.91 -12.10
N LEU A 218 31.34 -3.21 -13.08
CA LEU A 218 32.78 -3.02 -13.27
C LEU A 218 33.19 -1.56 -13.03
N ASP A 219 32.58 -0.90 -12.04
CA ASP A 219 32.83 0.51 -11.72
C ASP A 219 34.29 0.79 -11.36
N GLY A 220 35.05 -0.19 -10.87
CA GLY A 220 36.49 -0.11 -10.63
C GLY A 220 37.40 -0.26 -11.88
N SER A 221 36.87 -0.65 -13.05
CA SER A 221 37.68 -0.84 -14.28
C SER A 221 37.81 0.45 -15.08
N LYS A 222 39.05 0.80 -15.41
CA LYS A 222 39.36 1.96 -16.27
C LYS A 222 38.84 1.75 -17.70
N GLU A 223 38.93 0.52 -18.19
CA GLU A 223 38.47 0.11 -19.51
C GLU A 223 36.94 0.22 -19.61
N ALA A 224 36.21 -0.28 -18.60
CA ALA A 224 34.75 -0.15 -18.54
C ALA A 224 34.31 1.33 -18.53
N ARG A 225 34.94 2.17 -17.69
CA ARG A 225 34.69 3.62 -17.67
C ARG A 225 34.94 4.27 -19.02
N ALA A 226 36.02 3.91 -19.72
CA ALA A 226 36.34 4.47 -21.03
C ALA A 226 35.33 4.09 -22.12
N ILE A 227 34.68 2.91 -22.02
CA ILE A 227 33.57 2.51 -22.90
C ILE A 227 32.33 3.33 -22.57
N VAL A 228 31.94 3.39 -21.29
CA VAL A 228 30.76 4.14 -20.83
C VAL A 228 30.87 5.62 -21.19
N GLN A 229 32.05 6.22 -21.02
CA GLN A 229 32.32 7.61 -21.41
C GLN A 229 32.07 7.85 -22.90
N SER A 230 32.45 6.91 -23.76
CA SER A 230 32.18 7.03 -25.21
C SER A 230 30.70 6.88 -25.57
N TRP A 231 29.91 6.16 -24.76
CA TRP A 231 28.46 6.04 -24.98
C TRP A 231 27.71 7.30 -24.56
N LEU A 232 28.21 8.04 -23.56
CA LEU A 232 27.64 9.29 -23.06
C LEU A 232 28.15 10.54 -23.79
N ALA A 233 29.11 10.41 -24.70
CA ALA A 233 29.59 11.52 -25.53
C ALA A 233 28.48 12.05 -26.45
N SER A 234 28.63 13.26 -26.99
CA SER A 234 27.59 13.95 -27.77
C SER A 234 27.13 13.21 -29.04
N ASP A 235 27.98 12.35 -29.60
CA ASP A 235 27.71 11.46 -30.75
C ASP A 235 27.64 9.98 -30.34
N GLY A 236 27.60 9.71 -29.02
CA GLY A 236 27.56 8.38 -28.43
C GLY A 236 26.18 7.73 -28.47
N LEU A 237 26.14 6.43 -28.19
CA LEU A 237 24.92 5.61 -28.24
C LEU A 237 23.79 6.07 -27.31
N LEU A 238 24.12 6.77 -26.23
CA LEU A 238 23.19 7.22 -25.20
C LEU A 238 23.09 8.75 -25.14
N ALA A 239 23.50 9.45 -26.20
CA ALA A 239 23.49 10.92 -26.26
C ALA A 239 22.07 11.51 -26.25
N ASP A 240 21.14 10.91 -27.01
CA ASP A 240 19.78 11.42 -27.19
C ASP A 240 18.80 10.88 -26.12
N ILE A 241 19.01 11.34 -24.88
CA ILE A 241 18.24 10.93 -23.70
C ILE A 241 16.70 10.97 -23.91
N PRO A 242 16.09 12.05 -24.45
CA PRO A 242 14.64 12.12 -24.60
C PRO A 242 14.03 11.07 -25.54
N ASN A 243 14.82 10.55 -26.48
CA ASN A 243 14.35 9.62 -27.51
C ASN A 243 14.92 8.20 -27.34
N LEU A 244 15.56 7.90 -26.20
CA LEU A 244 16.02 6.54 -25.92
C LEU A 244 14.86 5.55 -25.97
N ASN A 245 15.01 4.49 -26.76
CA ASN A 245 14.09 3.36 -26.78
C ASN A 245 14.23 2.50 -25.50
N ALA A 246 13.45 1.42 -25.37
CA ALA A 246 13.48 0.56 -24.19
C ALA A 246 14.87 -0.03 -23.90
N LEU A 247 15.66 -0.35 -24.94
CA LEU A 247 17.03 -0.83 -24.80
C LEU A 247 17.95 0.28 -24.28
N GLY A 248 17.93 1.46 -24.90
CA GLY A 248 18.76 2.60 -24.53
C GLY A 248 18.52 3.03 -23.08
N ARG A 249 17.26 3.03 -22.63
CA ARG A 249 16.90 3.28 -21.23
C ARG A 249 17.51 2.24 -20.28
N ALA A 250 17.34 0.96 -20.58
CA ALA A 250 17.93 -0.12 -19.78
C ALA A 250 19.46 -0.05 -19.76
N MET A 251 20.10 0.29 -20.88
CA MET A 251 21.55 0.49 -20.95
C MET A 251 22.00 1.65 -20.06
N LEU A 252 21.31 2.79 -20.12
CA LEU A 252 21.61 3.96 -19.28
C LEU A 252 21.49 3.63 -17.79
N ASP A 253 20.43 2.93 -17.38
CA ASP A 253 20.26 2.46 -16.00
C ASP A 253 21.39 1.50 -15.59
N ASN A 254 21.78 0.59 -16.48
CA ASN A 254 22.84 -0.39 -16.22
C ASN A 254 24.22 0.27 -16.03
N ILE A 255 24.55 1.29 -16.82
CA ILE A 255 25.87 1.93 -16.79
C ILE A 255 25.97 3.08 -15.80
N ALA A 256 24.86 3.56 -15.23
CA ALA A 256 24.84 4.65 -14.27
C ALA A 256 25.76 4.43 -13.03
N PRO A 257 25.88 3.21 -12.46
CA PRO A 257 26.85 2.92 -11.41
C PRO A 257 28.32 3.11 -11.82
N VAL A 258 28.64 3.04 -13.11
CA VAL A 258 30.03 3.15 -13.62
C VAL A 258 30.47 4.60 -13.74
N MET A 259 29.55 5.49 -14.17
CA MET A 259 29.80 6.93 -14.31
C MET A 259 28.60 7.78 -13.85
N PRO A 260 28.33 7.85 -12.53
CA PRO A 260 27.16 8.56 -12.01
C PRO A 260 27.11 10.02 -12.45
N GLU A 261 28.23 10.74 -12.35
CA GLU A 261 28.33 12.15 -12.77
C GLU A 261 28.06 12.35 -14.26
N GLY A 262 28.61 11.47 -15.10
CA GLY A 262 28.43 11.55 -16.55
C GLY A 262 26.98 11.33 -16.95
N VAL A 263 26.31 10.38 -16.30
CA VAL A 263 24.88 10.14 -16.51
C VAL A 263 24.04 11.31 -16.01
N LEU A 264 24.33 11.85 -14.83
CA LEU A 264 23.63 13.03 -14.31
C LEU A 264 23.80 14.23 -15.26
N PHE A 265 25.02 14.48 -15.74
CA PHE A 265 25.28 15.54 -16.71
C PHE A 265 24.51 15.35 -18.03
N ALA A 266 24.41 14.13 -18.53
CA ALA A 266 23.60 13.83 -19.73
C ALA A 266 22.11 14.10 -19.48
N LEU A 267 21.58 13.69 -18.33
CA LEU A 267 20.20 13.98 -17.91
C LEU A 267 19.97 15.49 -17.77
N GLU A 268 20.90 16.24 -17.16
CA GLU A 268 20.79 17.69 -17.05
C GLU A 268 20.74 18.37 -18.42
N ASN A 269 21.63 18.01 -19.33
CA ASN A 269 21.65 18.61 -20.67
C ASN A 269 20.34 18.36 -21.43
N ALA A 270 19.75 17.18 -21.26
CA ALA A 270 18.51 16.81 -21.91
C ALA A 270 17.26 17.43 -21.29
N LEU A 271 17.24 17.56 -19.95
CA LEU A 271 16.02 17.89 -19.20
C LEU A 271 15.99 19.35 -18.72
N THR A 272 17.14 20.04 -18.66
CA THR A 272 17.18 21.38 -18.06
C THR A 272 16.35 22.40 -18.84
N ALA A 273 16.42 22.35 -20.17
CA ALA A 273 15.64 23.19 -21.09
C ALA A 273 14.50 22.42 -21.79
N GLY A 274 14.16 21.22 -21.30
CA GLY A 274 13.12 20.38 -21.89
C GLY A 274 11.73 20.98 -21.68
N SER A 275 10.85 20.84 -22.67
CA SER A 275 9.43 21.16 -22.51
C SER A 275 8.74 20.17 -21.56
N GLU A 276 7.52 20.49 -21.11
CA GLU A 276 6.71 19.58 -20.29
C GLU A 276 6.51 18.22 -20.97
N ASP A 277 6.36 18.18 -22.30
CA ASP A 277 6.26 16.94 -23.08
C ASP A 277 7.53 16.08 -23.01
N VAL A 278 8.71 16.72 -22.99
CA VAL A 278 9.99 16.02 -22.85
C VAL A 278 10.11 15.45 -21.44
N LEU A 279 9.78 16.22 -20.41
CA LEU A 279 9.77 15.73 -19.04
C LEU A 279 8.79 14.57 -18.88
N ALA A 280 7.56 14.68 -19.38
CA ALA A 280 6.57 13.60 -19.31
C ALA A 280 7.06 12.28 -19.93
N LYS A 281 7.78 12.34 -21.06
CA LYS A 281 8.41 11.16 -21.69
C LYS A 281 9.53 10.56 -20.83
N CYS A 282 10.22 11.40 -20.07
CA CYS A 282 11.39 11.07 -19.25
C CYS A 282 11.07 10.71 -17.79
N ASN A 283 9.78 10.62 -17.40
CA ASN A 283 9.37 10.30 -16.02
C ASN A 283 9.97 9.01 -15.45
N HIS A 284 10.31 8.04 -16.30
CA HIS A 284 10.95 6.79 -15.88
C HIS A 284 12.34 6.99 -15.25
N PHE A 285 12.99 8.14 -15.46
CA PHE A 285 14.29 8.46 -14.85
C PHE A 285 14.20 8.99 -13.41
N ILE A 286 13.01 9.23 -12.86
CA ILE A 286 12.83 9.73 -11.47
C ILE A 286 13.57 8.84 -10.46
N ARG A 287 13.44 7.51 -10.58
CA ARG A 287 14.11 6.55 -9.68
C ARG A 287 15.63 6.54 -9.85
N LEU A 288 16.11 6.76 -11.07
CA LEU A 288 17.53 6.90 -11.35
C LEU A 288 18.08 8.18 -10.73
N LEU A 289 17.39 9.32 -10.88
CA LEU A 289 17.75 10.59 -10.25
C LEU A 289 17.80 10.48 -8.73
N ARG A 290 16.84 9.80 -8.10
CA ARG A 290 16.90 9.48 -6.67
C ARG A 290 18.16 8.69 -6.33
N SER A 291 18.50 7.69 -7.13
CA SER A 291 19.71 6.87 -6.92
C SER A 291 20.99 7.69 -7.10
N LEU A 292 21.02 8.65 -8.02
CA LEU A 292 22.14 9.57 -8.23
C LEU A 292 22.29 10.61 -7.11
N ALA A 293 21.17 10.99 -6.46
CA ALA A 293 21.18 11.88 -5.30
C ALA A 293 21.82 11.25 -4.05
N TYR A 294 22.23 9.98 -4.10
CA TYR A 294 22.90 9.30 -2.99
C TYR A 294 24.20 10.00 -2.55
N ASP A 295 25.04 10.34 -3.52
CA ASP A 295 26.32 11.01 -3.28
C ASP A 295 26.12 12.52 -3.07
N GLU A 296 26.74 13.08 -2.03
CA GLU A 296 26.64 14.51 -1.68
C GLU A 296 26.93 15.43 -2.88
N ALA A 297 27.95 15.11 -3.66
CA ALA A 297 28.39 15.91 -4.81
C ALA A 297 27.33 16.06 -5.92
N TYR A 298 26.33 15.18 -5.95
CA TYR A 298 25.30 15.13 -6.99
C TYR A 298 23.92 15.53 -6.49
N PHE A 299 23.76 15.73 -5.18
CA PHE A 299 22.47 15.91 -4.54
C PHE A 299 21.68 17.12 -5.07
N GLU A 300 22.25 18.33 -5.01
CA GLU A 300 21.55 19.55 -5.46
C GLU A 300 21.11 19.45 -6.94
N ARG A 301 22.00 18.91 -7.78
CA ARG A 301 21.80 18.73 -9.22
C ARG A 301 20.66 17.74 -9.50
N ALA A 302 20.68 16.59 -8.83
CA ALA A 302 19.64 15.56 -8.99
C ALA A 302 18.28 16.05 -8.45
N VAL A 303 18.25 16.70 -7.28
CA VAL A 303 17.02 17.24 -6.69
C VAL A 303 16.42 18.34 -7.56
N SER A 304 17.24 19.21 -8.15
CA SER A 304 16.77 20.24 -9.10
C SER A 304 16.00 19.64 -10.28
N LEU A 305 16.46 18.51 -10.83
CA LEU A 305 15.73 17.79 -11.87
C LEU A 305 14.45 17.12 -11.34
N LEU A 306 14.49 16.52 -10.15
CA LEU A 306 13.31 15.92 -9.51
C LEU A 306 12.21 16.96 -9.23
N VAL A 307 12.57 18.16 -8.81
CA VAL A 307 11.63 19.29 -8.60
C VAL A 307 10.92 19.65 -9.90
N LYS A 308 11.62 19.63 -11.05
CA LYS A 308 10.98 19.86 -12.36
C LYS A 308 9.92 18.81 -12.68
N PHE A 309 10.19 17.54 -12.39
CA PHE A 309 9.18 16.48 -12.55
C PHE A 309 8.00 16.67 -11.61
N ALA A 310 8.25 17.05 -10.35
CA ALA A 310 7.23 17.26 -9.34
C ALA A 310 6.28 18.44 -9.65
N ARG A 311 6.67 19.37 -10.51
CA ARG A 311 5.85 20.51 -10.95
C ARG A 311 4.85 20.20 -12.07
N LEU A 312 4.97 19.05 -12.75
CA LEU A 312 4.10 18.74 -13.88
C LEU A 312 2.63 18.56 -13.44
N PRO A 313 1.65 19.21 -14.11
CA PRO A 313 0.23 19.11 -13.73
C PRO A 313 -0.31 17.69 -13.92
N GLY A 314 -0.89 17.12 -12.86
CA GLY A 314 -1.31 15.72 -12.82
C GLY A 314 -2.52 15.40 -13.70
N LYS A 315 -2.31 14.68 -14.81
CA LYS A 315 -3.35 13.84 -15.44
C LYS A 315 -2.93 12.38 -15.30
N LYS A 316 -3.57 11.64 -14.38
CA LYS A 316 -3.48 10.18 -14.25
C LYS A 316 -2.05 9.62 -14.36
N GLN A 317 -1.12 10.11 -13.57
CA GLN A 317 0.11 9.37 -13.32
C GLN A 317 -0.24 8.24 -12.36
N SER A 318 0.20 7.02 -12.64
CA SER A 318 0.22 5.97 -11.62
C SER A 318 1.21 6.43 -10.54
N ASP A 319 0.63 6.96 -9.45
CA ASP A 319 1.25 7.48 -8.23
C ASP A 319 2.11 8.75 -8.37
N GLY A 320 1.98 9.67 -7.40
CA GLY A 320 2.75 10.92 -7.28
C GLY A 320 4.24 10.71 -6.99
N ASP A 321 4.94 10.00 -7.87
CA ASP A 321 6.29 9.45 -7.66
C ASP A 321 7.35 10.54 -7.45
N ALA A 322 7.33 11.64 -8.22
CA ALA A 322 8.39 12.66 -8.14
C ALA A 322 8.40 13.46 -6.83
N ALA A 323 7.25 14.01 -6.41
CA ALA A 323 7.16 14.81 -5.18
C ALA A 323 7.46 13.95 -3.94
N ASN A 324 6.94 12.73 -3.89
CA ASN A 324 7.22 11.77 -2.82
C ASN A 324 8.70 11.35 -2.80
N VAL A 325 9.32 11.18 -3.99
CA VAL A 325 10.76 10.93 -4.10
C VAL A 325 11.57 12.10 -3.54
N VAL A 326 11.23 13.35 -3.89
CA VAL A 326 11.88 14.54 -3.33
C VAL A 326 11.74 14.52 -1.81
N GLU A 327 10.52 14.40 -1.28
CA GLU A 327 10.24 14.36 0.16
C GLU A 327 11.10 13.30 0.88
N SER A 328 11.20 12.09 0.31
CA SER A 328 11.96 10.99 0.90
C SER A 328 13.44 11.30 1.15
N LEU A 329 14.04 12.20 0.35
CA LEU A 329 15.45 12.58 0.46
C LEU A 329 15.74 13.52 1.64
N PHE A 330 14.70 14.11 2.24
CA PHE A 330 14.82 15.08 3.33
C PHE A 330 14.59 14.50 4.73
N HIS A 331 14.32 13.19 4.86
CA HIS A 331 14.26 12.54 6.15
C HIS A 331 15.64 12.49 6.85
N ILE A 332 15.65 12.56 8.18
CA ILE A 332 16.87 12.39 9.00
C ILE A 332 17.47 10.98 8.89
N VAL A 333 16.67 9.96 8.58
CA VAL A 333 17.11 8.58 8.37
C VAL A 333 16.36 7.94 7.20
N LEU A 334 16.94 6.88 6.62
CA LEU A 334 16.38 6.14 5.47
C LEU A 334 16.15 7.01 4.22
N SER A 335 16.84 8.15 4.11
CA SER A 335 16.67 9.08 2.99
C SER A 335 17.27 8.54 1.69
N GLY A 336 18.25 7.63 1.77
CA GLY A 336 18.99 7.15 0.61
C GLY A 336 19.94 8.19 0.03
N THR A 337 20.43 9.12 0.86
CA THR A 337 21.45 10.12 0.49
C THR A 337 22.35 10.50 1.64
N HIS A 338 23.64 10.67 1.37
CA HIS A 338 24.64 11.21 2.31
C HIS A 338 24.75 12.74 2.28
N ALA A 339 23.92 13.43 1.49
CA ALA A 339 23.87 14.89 1.51
C ALA A 339 23.75 15.40 2.95
N PRO A 340 24.63 16.31 3.41
CA PRO A 340 24.62 16.79 4.77
C PRO A 340 23.47 17.76 5.00
N LEU A 341 23.21 18.07 6.27
CA LEU A 341 22.14 18.94 6.72
C LEU A 341 22.16 20.30 6.01
N GLU A 342 23.33 20.92 5.91
CA GLU A 342 23.53 22.25 5.32
C GLU A 342 23.05 22.29 3.85
N LEU A 343 23.34 21.21 3.11
CA LEU A 343 22.97 21.09 1.70
C LEU A 343 21.46 20.96 1.54
N ARG A 344 20.82 20.19 2.42
CA ARG A 344 19.36 20.02 2.42
C ARG A 344 18.66 21.30 2.81
N LEU A 345 19.13 21.99 3.86
CA LEU A 345 18.59 23.29 4.26
C LEU A 345 18.68 24.32 3.13
N LYS A 346 19.80 24.37 2.41
CA LYS A 346 19.97 25.25 1.26
C LYS A 346 18.93 25.00 0.17
N VAL A 347 18.64 23.73 -0.14
CA VAL A 347 17.60 23.38 -1.13
C VAL A 347 16.21 23.78 -0.64
N VAL A 348 15.86 23.49 0.62
CA VAL A 348 14.56 23.85 1.19
C VAL A 348 14.38 25.37 1.25
N ASP A 349 15.38 26.14 1.70
CA ASP A 349 15.35 27.61 1.70
C ASP A 349 15.09 28.16 0.29
N GLY A 350 15.79 27.63 -0.72
CA GLY A 350 15.60 28.02 -2.11
C GLY A 350 14.18 27.78 -2.63
N LEU A 351 13.59 26.63 -2.30
CA LEU A 351 12.22 26.29 -2.68
C LEU A 351 11.18 27.17 -1.98
N LEU A 352 11.34 27.40 -0.67
CA LEU A 352 10.43 28.27 0.10
C LEU A 352 10.51 29.73 -0.34
N ARG A 353 11.66 30.21 -0.83
CA ARG A 353 11.83 31.55 -1.40
C ARG A 353 11.40 31.69 -2.86
N SER A 354 11.03 30.59 -3.51
CA SER A 354 10.60 30.64 -4.91
C SER A 354 9.35 31.50 -5.08
N ILE A 355 9.22 32.13 -6.25
CA ILE A 355 8.00 32.83 -6.66
C ILE A 355 6.94 31.87 -7.23
N ASP A 356 7.34 30.63 -7.52
CA ASP A 356 6.46 29.58 -8.05
C ASP A 356 5.76 28.84 -6.89
N ALA A 357 4.43 28.83 -6.88
CA ALA A 357 3.63 28.21 -5.84
C ALA A 357 3.84 26.68 -5.75
N ALA A 358 4.09 26.00 -6.86
CA ALA A 358 4.35 24.55 -6.87
C ALA A 358 5.74 24.24 -6.30
N GLU A 359 6.73 25.12 -6.51
CA GLU A 359 8.04 24.99 -5.84
C GLU A 359 7.92 25.24 -4.33
N GLN A 360 7.12 26.22 -3.92
CA GLN A 360 6.79 26.44 -2.50
C GLN A 360 6.07 25.22 -1.88
N ASP A 361 5.16 24.56 -2.60
CA ASP A 361 4.53 23.27 -2.23
C ASP A 361 5.56 22.20 -1.91
N ILE A 362 6.50 21.99 -2.82
CA ILE A 362 7.59 21.02 -2.64
C ILE A 362 8.48 21.42 -1.47
N GLY A 363 8.79 22.72 -1.31
CA GLY A 363 9.58 23.26 -0.21
C GLY A 363 8.96 23.01 1.16
N VAL A 364 7.63 23.20 1.31
CA VAL A 364 6.93 22.91 2.57
C VAL A 364 6.91 21.42 2.87
N ASN A 365 6.69 20.56 1.86
CA ASN A 365 6.73 19.11 2.05
C ASN A 365 8.12 18.63 2.46
N ALA A 366 9.18 19.15 1.83
CA ALA A 366 10.56 18.86 2.19
C ALA A 366 10.88 19.34 3.61
N LEU A 367 10.45 20.56 4.01
CA LEU A 367 10.60 21.06 5.37
C LEU A 367 9.90 20.15 6.39
N ARG A 368 8.67 19.74 6.09
CA ARG A 368 7.93 18.81 6.95
C ARG A 368 8.66 17.47 7.09
N ALA A 369 9.20 16.93 6.00
CA ALA A 369 10.02 15.71 6.04
C ALA A 369 11.30 15.88 6.87
N MET A 370 11.92 17.07 6.88
CA MET A 370 13.04 17.37 7.78
C MET A 370 12.60 17.43 9.25
N LEU A 371 11.38 17.88 9.54
CA LEU A 371 10.82 17.97 10.90
C LEU A 371 10.23 16.65 11.41
N LYS A 372 10.08 15.63 10.54
CA LYS A 372 9.56 14.32 10.90
C LYS A 372 10.47 13.61 11.90
N THR A 373 9.88 13.05 12.95
CA THR A 373 10.60 12.49 14.11
C THR A 373 10.46 10.97 14.24
N GLY A 374 9.41 10.37 13.68
CA GLY A 374 9.14 8.95 13.83
C GLY A 374 8.43 8.30 12.63
N HIS A 375 8.18 6.99 12.74
CA HIS A 375 7.48 6.18 11.73
C HIS A 375 8.10 6.29 10.32
N PHE A 376 9.43 6.20 10.24
CA PHE A 376 10.13 6.17 8.96
C PHE A 376 9.96 4.81 8.27
N SER A 377 9.66 4.84 6.98
CA SER A 377 9.62 3.67 6.10
C SER A 377 10.09 4.07 4.71
N SER A 378 10.75 3.16 3.98
CA SER A 378 11.12 3.36 2.58
C SER A 378 10.75 2.14 1.75
N THR A 379 10.19 2.37 0.57
CA THR A 379 9.88 1.34 -0.44
C THR A 379 10.84 1.40 -1.64
N TYR A 380 11.84 2.28 -1.60
CA TYR A 380 12.81 2.48 -2.68
C TYR A 380 13.98 1.51 -2.56
N GLY A 381 14.55 1.11 -3.71
CA GLY A 381 15.81 0.37 -3.76
C GLY A 381 16.98 1.24 -3.28
N PHE A 382 17.95 0.61 -2.62
CA PHE A 382 19.17 1.27 -2.14
C PHE A 382 20.41 0.74 -2.86
N GLU A 383 20.32 -0.38 -3.58
CA GLU A 383 21.39 -0.94 -4.39
C GLU A 383 21.69 -0.08 -5.63
N PHE A 384 22.94 -0.05 -6.08
CA PHE A 384 23.32 0.67 -7.30
C PHE A 384 24.53 0.03 -7.98
N GLY A 385 24.26 -0.97 -8.82
CA GLY A 385 25.29 -1.80 -9.43
C GLY A 385 26.09 -2.54 -8.37
N ALA A 386 27.41 -2.40 -8.40
CA ALA A 386 28.34 -3.05 -7.47
C ALA A 386 28.98 -2.09 -6.44
N ARG A 387 28.50 -0.84 -6.39
CA ARG A 387 28.99 0.18 -5.46
C ARG A 387 28.53 -0.15 -4.04
N SER A 388 29.40 0.06 -3.05
CA SER A 388 29.00 0.00 -1.64
C SER A 388 27.96 1.09 -1.37
N ARG A 389 26.87 0.71 -0.70
CA ARG A 389 25.77 1.61 -0.35
C ARG A 389 25.16 1.24 0.99
N ASP A 390 24.50 2.21 1.59
CA ASP A 390 23.70 2.06 2.79
C ASP A 390 22.39 2.85 2.67
N TYR A 391 21.74 3.13 3.79
CA TYR A 391 20.50 3.89 3.84
C TYR A 391 20.69 5.42 3.73
N GLY A 392 21.92 5.89 3.52
CA GLY A 392 22.30 7.30 3.47
C GLY A 392 22.72 7.85 4.84
N TYR A 393 22.55 9.16 5.03
CA TYR A 393 22.80 9.86 6.28
C TYR A 393 22.10 9.18 7.45
N HIS A 394 22.84 9.01 8.54
CA HIS A 394 22.35 8.47 9.79
C HIS A 394 23.02 9.23 10.94
N PRO A 395 22.25 9.88 11.84
CA PRO A 395 22.82 10.58 12.98
C PRO A 395 23.54 9.57 13.89
N ARG A 396 24.76 9.90 14.32
CA ARG A 396 25.59 9.01 15.17
C ARG A 396 25.37 9.28 16.64
N THR A 397 24.99 10.50 16.99
CA THR A 397 24.81 10.95 18.36
C THR A 397 23.46 11.63 18.55
N GLY A 398 23.00 11.71 19.80
CA GLY A 398 21.84 12.54 20.13
C GLY A 398 22.07 14.02 19.81
N GLN A 399 23.33 14.50 19.81
CA GLN A 399 23.65 15.87 19.41
C GLN A 399 23.39 16.08 17.91
N ASP A 400 23.72 15.11 17.06
CA ASP A 400 23.44 15.20 15.61
C ASP A 400 21.93 15.30 15.35
N VAL A 401 21.13 14.59 16.15
CA VAL A 401 19.65 14.66 16.10
C VAL A 401 19.16 16.05 16.54
N HIS A 402 19.68 16.57 17.65
CA HIS A 402 19.37 17.90 18.13
C HIS A 402 19.71 18.97 17.07
N ASP A 403 20.93 18.95 16.53
CA ASP A 403 21.42 19.93 15.57
C ASP A 403 20.61 19.91 14.27
N TRP A 404 20.21 18.73 13.82
CA TRP A 404 19.31 18.56 12.68
C TRP A 404 17.98 19.29 12.86
N PHE A 405 17.27 19.01 13.95
CA PHE A 405 15.96 19.61 14.19
C PHE A 405 16.05 21.09 14.56
N SER A 406 17.07 21.50 15.31
CA SER A 406 17.32 22.90 15.67
C SER A 406 17.56 23.75 14.42
N ALA A 407 18.36 23.26 13.48
CA ALA A 407 18.60 23.96 12.22
C ALA A 407 17.36 23.99 11.31
N ALA A 408 16.58 22.90 11.25
CA ALA A 408 15.32 22.87 10.50
C ALA A 408 14.28 23.87 11.06
N LEU A 409 14.14 23.96 12.39
CA LEU A 409 13.28 24.96 13.04
C LEU A 409 13.78 26.39 12.81
N SER A 410 15.09 26.61 12.87
CA SER A 410 15.70 27.91 12.57
C SER A 410 15.46 28.34 11.13
N LEU A 411 15.49 27.41 10.17
CA LEU A 411 15.12 27.67 8.79
C LEU A 411 13.62 28.00 8.65
N ALA A 412 12.75 27.29 9.36
CA ALA A 412 11.30 27.46 9.28
C ALA A 412 10.82 28.81 9.83
N GLU A 413 11.46 29.31 10.89
CA GLU A 413 11.05 30.52 11.62
C GLU A 413 10.70 31.74 10.75
N PRO A 414 11.60 32.26 9.88
CA PRO A 414 11.29 33.45 9.09
C PRO A 414 10.06 33.26 8.19
N PHE A 415 9.80 32.05 7.70
CA PHE A 415 8.63 31.75 6.88
C PHE A 415 7.37 31.57 7.73
N ALA A 416 7.49 30.92 8.90
CA ALA A 416 6.40 30.73 9.85
C ALA A 416 5.85 32.05 10.41
N LEU A 417 6.64 33.13 10.38
CA LEU A 417 6.24 34.47 10.79
C LEU A 417 5.60 35.31 9.67
N LEU A 418 5.55 34.81 8.43
CA LEU A 418 4.90 35.51 7.33
C LEU A 418 3.37 35.46 7.45
N GLU A 419 2.72 36.58 7.14
CA GLU A 419 1.26 36.70 6.99
C GLU A 419 0.80 36.38 5.56
N THR A 420 1.25 35.23 5.05
CA THR A 420 0.94 34.73 3.70
C THR A 420 0.43 33.30 3.76
N SER A 421 -0.13 32.80 2.65
CA SER A 421 -0.53 31.39 2.50
C SER A 421 0.65 30.42 2.71
N LEU A 422 1.85 30.81 2.30
CA LEU A 422 3.08 30.06 2.59
C LEU A 422 3.32 29.97 4.10
N GLY A 423 3.22 31.09 4.81
CA GLY A 423 3.41 31.11 6.26
C GLY A 423 2.40 30.23 7.00
N GLU A 424 1.14 30.18 6.55
CA GLU A 424 0.12 29.27 7.09
C GLU A 424 0.53 27.81 6.95
N ARG A 425 0.95 27.41 5.75
CA ARG A 425 1.39 26.03 5.47
C ARG A 425 2.67 25.62 6.20
N VAL A 426 3.60 26.55 6.42
CA VAL A 426 4.80 26.30 7.25
C VAL A 426 4.41 26.09 8.72
N ARG A 427 3.48 26.91 9.25
CA ARG A 427 2.95 26.73 10.62
C ARG A 427 2.21 25.40 10.78
N GLU A 428 1.47 24.96 9.76
CA GLU A 428 0.83 23.64 9.73
C GLU A 428 1.87 22.52 9.75
N ALA A 429 2.94 22.61 8.96
CA ALA A 429 4.02 21.63 8.96
C ALA A 429 4.70 21.51 10.35
N ILE A 430 4.97 22.63 11.01
CA ILE A 430 5.52 22.65 12.38
C ILE A 430 4.53 22.02 13.37
N ALA A 431 3.24 22.38 13.30
CA ALA A 431 2.21 21.86 14.20
C ALA A 431 2.00 20.34 14.03
N ALA A 432 2.09 19.84 12.79
CA ALA A 432 1.94 18.41 12.49
C ALA A 432 3.04 17.56 13.14
N GLU A 433 4.28 18.06 13.16
CA GLU A 433 5.44 17.33 13.71
C GLU A 433 5.76 17.71 15.17
N PHE A 434 5.04 18.69 15.75
CA PHE A 434 5.28 19.25 17.09
C PHE A 434 5.43 18.18 18.17
N ARG A 435 4.56 17.15 18.16
CA ARG A 435 4.49 16.13 19.19
C ARG A 435 5.82 15.41 19.38
N GLY A 436 6.38 14.89 18.29
CA GLY A 436 7.67 14.20 18.34
C GLY A 436 8.83 15.18 18.50
N LEU A 437 8.73 16.41 17.96
CA LEU A 437 9.76 17.42 18.19
C LEU A 437 9.89 17.78 19.68
N TRP A 438 8.77 17.83 20.40
CA TRP A 438 8.74 18.12 21.82
C TRP A 438 9.12 16.92 22.69
N ALA A 439 8.66 15.72 22.33
CA ALA A 439 8.83 14.52 23.14
C ALA A 439 10.16 13.79 22.91
N GLU A 440 10.70 13.84 21.68
CA GLU A 440 11.77 12.94 21.23
C GLU A 440 13.02 13.69 20.71
N ALA A 441 12.87 14.89 20.13
CA ALA A 441 13.94 15.55 19.39
C ALA A 441 14.86 16.47 20.21
N THR A 442 14.66 16.62 21.52
CA THR A 442 15.47 17.47 22.43
C THR A 442 15.55 18.97 22.11
N VAL A 443 14.73 19.48 21.17
CA VAL A 443 14.69 20.90 20.73
C VAL A 443 13.57 21.72 21.38
N VAL A 444 13.32 21.45 22.66
CA VAL A 444 12.20 22.05 23.41
C VAL A 444 12.38 23.57 23.55
N ASP A 445 13.61 24.06 23.66
CA ASP A 445 13.93 25.48 23.77
C ASP A 445 13.57 26.25 22.50
N GLU A 446 14.02 25.75 21.35
CA GLU A 446 13.77 26.33 20.04
C GLU A 446 12.29 26.29 19.69
N LEU A 447 11.63 25.17 19.96
CA LEU A 447 10.21 24.98 19.66
C LEU A 447 9.32 25.86 20.55
N ASP A 448 9.60 25.99 21.85
CA ASP A 448 8.88 26.92 22.74
C ASP A 448 9.05 28.38 22.28
N ARG A 449 10.27 28.80 21.98
CA ARG A 449 10.57 30.15 21.49
C ARG A 449 9.83 30.45 20.19
N LEU A 450 9.91 29.57 19.20
CA LEU A 450 9.23 29.73 17.90
C LEU A 450 7.71 29.79 18.09
N SER A 451 7.16 28.90 18.91
CA SER A 451 5.73 28.87 19.22
C SER A 451 5.24 30.19 19.80
N ARG A 452 6.00 30.78 20.73
CA ARG A 452 5.70 32.10 21.31
C ARG A 452 5.82 33.22 20.30
N ALA A 453 6.82 33.19 19.42
CA ALA A 453 7.02 34.18 18.38
C ALA A 453 5.86 34.20 17.37
N ILE A 454 5.38 33.02 16.96
CA ILE A 454 4.20 32.88 16.10
C ILE A 454 2.97 33.46 16.81
N ALA A 455 2.74 33.05 18.07
CA ALA A 455 1.55 33.46 18.82
C ALA A 455 1.55 34.93 19.27
N ALA A 456 2.69 35.61 19.23
CA ALA A 456 2.78 37.04 19.51
C ALA A 456 2.12 37.91 18.42
N HIS A 457 2.01 37.40 17.18
CA HIS A 457 1.45 38.12 16.05
C HIS A 457 -0.03 37.77 15.80
N ARG A 458 -0.45 36.54 16.09
CA ARG A 458 -1.81 36.04 15.86
C ARG A 458 -2.12 34.82 16.71
N PHE A 459 -3.40 34.47 16.84
CA PHE A 459 -3.76 33.16 17.38
C PHE A 459 -3.31 32.04 16.44
N TRP A 460 -2.49 31.14 16.98
CA TRP A 460 -2.00 29.96 16.28
C TRP A 460 -2.71 28.71 16.81
N ARG A 461 -3.88 28.48 16.22
CA ARG A 461 -4.78 27.39 16.59
C ARG A 461 -4.11 26.02 16.50
N GLU A 462 -3.45 25.74 15.38
CA GLU A 462 -2.85 24.43 15.10
C GLU A 462 -1.75 24.11 16.11
N GLY A 463 -0.94 25.11 16.49
CA GLY A 463 0.06 24.96 17.53
C GLY A 463 -0.52 24.73 18.92
N TRP A 464 -1.59 25.45 19.29
CA TRP A 464 -2.29 25.21 20.57
C TRP A 464 -2.83 23.78 20.66
N ILE A 465 -3.43 23.27 19.57
CA ILE A 465 -3.93 21.89 19.48
C ILE A 465 -2.78 20.89 19.57
N ALA A 466 -1.69 21.13 18.85
CA ALA A 466 -0.53 20.26 18.85
C ALA A 466 0.11 20.14 20.25
N VAL A 467 0.24 21.25 20.96
CA VAL A 467 0.70 21.31 22.36
C VAL A 467 -0.23 20.51 23.28
N ARG A 468 -1.55 20.68 23.17
CA ARG A 468 -2.53 19.92 23.98
C ARG A 468 -2.45 18.41 23.71
N ARG A 469 -2.37 18.01 22.44
CA ARG A 469 -2.21 16.60 22.04
C ARG A 469 -0.96 15.99 22.65
N THR A 470 0.16 16.71 22.57
CA THR A 470 1.43 16.28 23.17
C THR A 470 1.29 16.08 24.67
N ARG A 471 0.60 16.99 25.37
CA ARG A 471 0.36 16.86 26.82
C ARG A 471 -0.47 15.62 27.15
N ILE A 472 -1.46 15.30 26.31
CA ILE A 472 -2.38 14.19 26.53
C ILE A 472 -1.74 12.84 26.24
N TYR A 473 -1.07 12.70 25.09
CA TYR A 473 -0.55 11.42 24.67
C TYR A 473 0.84 11.11 25.24
N ASP A 474 1.66 12.14 25.49
CA ASP A 474 3.06 11.95 25.94
C ASP A 474 3.33 12.55 27.32
N GLY A 475 2.46 13.43 27.83
CA GLY A 475 2.73 14.22 29.04
C GLY A 475 3.01 13.39 30.29
N ALA A 476 2.44 12.18 30.40
CA ALA A 476 2.75 11.25 31.50
C ALA A 476 4.17 10.66 31.41
N GLY A 477 4.71 10.51 30.20
CA GLY A 477 6.06 10.00 29.95
C GLY A 477 7.15 11.07 29.95
N LEU A 478 6.78 12.36 29.91
CA LEU A 478 7.74 13.47 29.87
C LEU A 478 8.40 13.73 31.25
N PRO A 479 9.69 14.13 31.28
CA PRO A 479 10.31 14.66 32.50
C PRO A 479 9.51 15.83 33.10
N ALA A 480 9.46 15.94 34.43
CA ALA A 480 8.62 16.91 35.14
C ALA A 480 8.87 18.38 34.71
N GLU A 481 10.13 18.73 34.45
CA GLU A 481 10.51 20.06 33.96
C GLU A 481 9.94 20.32 32.56
N ILE A 482 10.14 19.40 31.61
CA ILE A 482 9.64 19.49 30.24
C ILE A 482 8.11 19.52 30.21
N ARG A 483 7.45 18.73 31.06
CA ARG A 483 5.99 18.74 31.22
C ARG A 483 5.47 20.08 31.74
N THR A 484 6.18 20.67 32.70
CA THR A 484 5.83 22.00 33.25
C THR A 484 5.92 23.07 32.18
N ARG A 485 6.97 23.03 31.35
CA ARG A 485 7.14 23.94 30.21
C ARG A 485 6.05 23.76 29.16
N LEU A 486 5.69 22.53 28.82
CA LEU A 486 4.61 22.24 27.87
C LEU A 486 3.27 22.79 28.37
N THR A 487 3.03 22.68 29.68
CA THR A 487 1.83 23.24 30.33
C THR A 487 1.83 24.77 30.25
N ALA A 488 2.95 25.42 30.54
CA ALA A 488 3.08 26.87 30.44
C ALA A 488 2.94 27.39 28.99
N LEU A 489 3.43 26.62 28.01
CA LEU A 489 3.23 26.94 26.59
C LEU A 489 1.77 26.79 26.18
N GLU A 490 1.09 25.73 26.62
CA GLU A 490 -0.34 25.53 26.34
C GLU A 490 -1.19 26.70 26.86
N GLU A 491 -0.96 27.10 28.10
CA GLU A 491 -1.62 28.26 28.72
C GLU A 491 -1.34 29.56 27.95
N PHE A 492 -0.12 29.72 27.43
CA PHE A 492 0.24 30.90 26.63
C PHE A 492 -0.48 30.95 25.27
N LEU A 493 -0.58 29.80 24.60
CA LEU A 493 -1.20 29.67 23.27
C LEU A 493 -2.74 29.63 23.32
N ARG A 494 -3.33 29.47 24.50
CA ARG A 494 -4.78 29.37 24.67
C ARG A 494 -5.50 30.59 24.11
N PRO A 495 -6.61 30.43 23.37
CA PRO A 495 -7.39 31.55 22.84
C PRO A 495 -7.93 32.44 23.96
N LYS A 496 -7.78 33.77 23.80
CA LYS A 496 -8.08 34.76 24.85
C LYS A 496 -9.39 35.49 24.61
N ASP A 497 -9.59 36.00 23.39
CA ASP A 497 -10.83 36.67 22.99
C ASP A 497 -11.90 35.71 22.45
N LEU A 498 -13.10 36.24 22.23
CA LEU A 498 -14.26 35.48 21.80
C LEU A 498 -14.09 34.86 20.41
N ILE A 499 -13.51 35.61 19.45
CA ILE A 499 -13.33 35.15 18.07
C ILE A 499 -12.36 33.96 18.04
N ASP A 500 -11.24 34.09 18.73
CA ASP A 500 -10.23 33.04 18.78
C ASP A 500 -10.70 31.82 19.58
N LYS A 501 -11.54 32.00 20.61
CA LYS A 501 -12.19 30.87 21.30
C LYS A 501 -13.09 30.09 20.34
N VAL A 502 -13.88 30.77 19.51
CA VAL A 502 -14.72 30.10 18.50
C VAL A 502 -13.85 29.38 17.47
N ARG A 503 -12.80 30.02 16.96
CA ARG A 503 -11.84 29.38 16.04
C ARG A 503 -11.17 28.16 16.65
N GLY A 504 -10.77 28.23 17.91
CA GLY A 504 -10.12 27.14 18.63
C GLY A 504 -11.06 25.97 18.92
N VAL A 505 -12.26 26.25 19.41
CA VAL A 505 -13.19 25.26 19.98
C VAL A 505 -14.23 24.76 18.97
N VAL A 506 -14.77 25.65 18.13
CA VAL A 506 -15.91 25.34 17.26
C VAL A 506 -15.45 24.93 15.86
N LEU A 507 -14.45 25.61 15.29
CA LEU A 507 -14.03 25.42 13.89
C LEU A 507 -13.00 24.31 13.69
N GLY A 508 -12.90 23.36 14.64
CA GLY A 508 -11.88 22.33 14.59
C GLY A 508 -12.17 21.13 13.70
N SER A 509 -11.11 20.53 13.17
CA SER A 509 -11.13 19.37 12.28
C SER A 509 -11.74 18.12 12.95
N ASN A 510 -12.36 17.25 12.16
CA ASN A 510 -12.93 15.98 12.63
C ASN A 510 -11.86 15.11 13.33
N GLY A 511 -12.12 14.72 14.58
CA GLY A 511 -11.17 13.97 15.42
C GLY A 511 -10.30 14.83 16.37
N ASP A 512 -10.46 16.15 16.35
CA ASP A 512 -9.76 17.09 17.25
C ASP A 512 -10.55 17.40 18.54
N SER A 513 -11.64 16.67 18.86
CA SER A 513 -12.39 16.83 20.13
C SER A 513 -11.58 16.28 21.32
N VAL A 514 -10.40 16.84 21.50
CA VAL A 514 -9.55 16.65 22.65
C VAL A 514 -10.18 17.45 23.78
N ASP A 515 -10.79 16.72 24.72
CA ASP A 515 -11.53 17.22 25.87
C ASP A 515 -10.95 18.51 26.45
N LEU A 516 -11.79 19.54 26.56
CA LEU A 516 -11.32 20.91 26.76
C LEU A 516 -10.96 21.23 28.21
N ASP A 517 -11.30 20.37 29.18
CA ASP A 517 -11.23 20.76 30.60
C ASP A 517 -10.41 19.88 31.57
N ASP A 518 -9.85 18.71 31.20
CA ASP A 518 -8.96 18.00 32.13
C ASP A 518 -7.95 17.05 31.46
N PRO A 519 -6.62 17.27 31.60
CA PRO A 519 -5.60 16.32 31.15
C PRO A 519 -5.49 15.03 31.99
N ASN A 520 -6.26 14.85 33.07
CA ASN A 520 -6.17 13.68 33.96
C ASN A 520 -7.29 12.61 33.83
N ASP A 521 -8.30 12.79 32.98
CA ASP A 521 -9.53 11.94 33.02
C ASP A 521 -9.56 10.85 31.93
N PHE A 522 -8.46 10.11 31.75
CA PHE A 522 -8.41 8.90 30.90
C PHE A 522 -8.86 7.62 31.63
N GLU A 523 -9.74 7.72 32.63
CA GLU A 523 -10.52 6.57 33.07
C GLU A 523 -11.78 6.45 32.19
N SER A 524 -11.98 5.28 31.59
CA SER A 524 -12.96 5.00 30.53
C SER A 524 -14.44 5.23 30.89
N ASP A 525 -14.74 5.63 32.12
CA ASP A 525 -16.08 5.64 32.68
C ASP A 525 -16.71 7.06 32.72
N ARG A 526 -16.02 8.11 32.24
CA ARG A 526 -16.50 9.52 32.26
C ARG A 526 -16.65 10.23 30.92
N TYR A 527 -16.50 9.51 29.81
CA TYR A 527 -16.59 10.09 28.45
C TYR A 527 -17.90 10.87 28.20
N ALA A 528 -19.03 10.37 28.71
CA ALA A 528 -20.33 11.02 28.53
C ALA A 528 -20.43 12.38 29.24
N GLU A 529 -19.87 12.52 30.45
CA GLU A 529 -19.87 13.77 31.21
C GLU A 529 -18.96 14.82 30.56
N ALA A 530 -17.82 14.38 30.04
CA ALA A 530 -16.86 15.24 29.38
C ALA A 530 -17.38 15.74 28.01
N ALA A 531 -17.99 14.86 27.21
CA ALA A 531 -18.70 15.24 25.99
C ALA A 531 -19.85 16.23 26.25
N ALA A 532 -20.59 16.06 27.37
CA ALA A 532 -21.64 16.99 27.76
C ALA A 532 -21.09 18.39 28.12
N ARG A 533 -19.96 18.46 28.84
CA ARG A 533 -19.27 19.73 29.14
C ARG A 533 -18.79 20.44 27.88
N ALA A 534 -18.15 19.72 26.97
CA ALA A 534 -17.70 20.26 25.69
C ALA A 534 -18.87 20.82 24.86
N ALA A 535 -19.99 20.09 24.79
CA ALA A 535 -21.20 20.54 24.11
C ALA A 535 -21.79 21.81 24.75
N ALA A 536 -21.81 21.90 26.09
CA ALA A 536 -22.29 23.08 26.80
C ALA A 536 -21.39 24.30 26.57
N ALA A 537 -20.06 24.12 26.53
CA ALA A 537 -19.11 25.19 26.23
C ALA A 537 -19.28 25.73 24.80
N VAL A 538 -19.47 24.85 23.81
CA VAL A 538 -19.76 25.23 22.42
C VAL A 538 -21.06 26.03 22.32
N GLU A 539 -22.11 25.61 23.03
CA GLU A 539 -23.39 26.32 23.06
C GLU A 539 -23.29 27.68 23.77
N HIS A 540 -22.49 27.78 24.84
CA HIS A 540 -22.21 29.04 25.52
C HIS A 540 -21.51 30.04 24.59
N LEU A 541 -20.50 29.60 23.83
CA LEU A 541 -19.84 30.46 22.84
C LEU A 541 -20.83 30.96 21.77
N GLY A 542 -21.81 30.13 21.38
CA GLY A 542 -22.89 30.56 20.49
C GLY A 542 -23.73 31.70 21.07
N ARG A 543 -24.03 31.65 22.38
CA ARG A 543 -24.74 32.73 23.08
C ARG A 543 -23.92 34.01 23.18
N ASP A 544 -22.64 33.88 23.52
CA ASP A 544 -21.73 35.02 23.63
C ASP A 544 -21.61 35.77 22.28
N VAL A 545 -21.51 35.02 21.17
CA VAL A 545 -21.47 35.60 19.82
C VAL A 545 -22.82 36.19 19.40
N ALA A 546 -23.96 35.64 19.84
CA ALA A 546 -25.27 36.24 19.56
C ALA A 546 -25.39 37.67 20.12
N ALA A 547 -24.73 37.94 21.25
CA ALA A 547 -24.69 39.25 21.89
C ALA A 547 -23.68 40.23 21.26
N ASP A 548 -22.81 39.77 20.37
CA ASP A 548 -21.76 40.55 19.70
C ASP A 548 -21.90 40.47 18.17
N VAL A 549 -22.58 41.47 17.60
CA VAL A 549 -22.85 41.55 16.16
C VAL A 549 -21.58 41.62 15.31
N GLU A 550 -20.50 42.24 15.83
CA GLU A 550 -19.23 42.33 15.10
C GLU A 550 -18.51 40.99 15.10
N ALA A 551 -18.46 40.29 16.25
CA ALA A 551 -17.92 38.94 16.32
C ALA A 551 -18.69 37.97 15.42
N PHE A 552 -20.04 38.04 15.40
CA PHE A 552 -20.87 37.22 14.52
C PHE A 552 -20.50 37.44 13.05
N ARG A 553 -20.43 38.71 12.60
CA ARG A 553 -20.07 39.03 11.21
C ARG A 553 -18.66 38.56 10.84
N THR A 554 -17.69 38.72 11.74
CA THR A 554 -16.31 38.28 11.51
C THR A 554 -16.18 36.76 11.41
N LEU A 555 -16.95 36.01 12.21
CA LEU A 555 -16.89 34.55 12.26
C LEU A 555 -17.75 33.85 11.20
N LEU A 556 -18.78 34.54 10.67
CA LEU A 556 -19.78 33.93 9.79
C LEU A 556 -19.19 33.26 8.53
N PRO A 557 -18.22 33.84 7.80
CA PRO A 557 -17.61 33.18 6.65
C PRO A 557 -16.89 31.87 7.03
N ASP A 558 -16.19 31.86 8.18
CA ASP A 558 -15.52 30.66 8.68
C ASP A 558 -16.53 29.58 9.12
N LEU A 559 -17.62 29.97 9.80
CA LEU A 559 -18.66 29.05 10.30
C LEU A 559 -19.47 28.40 9.17
N ILE A 560 -19.64 29.07 8.03
CA ILE A 560 -20.30 28.52 6.85
C ILE A 560 -19.31 27.77 5.95
N GLY A 561 -18.07 28.27 5.81
CA GLY A 561 -17.07 27.70 4.91
C GLY A 561 -16.32 26.48 5.45
N LYS A 562 -16.24 26.31 6.77
CA LYS A 562 -15.53 25.19 7.41
C LYS A 562 -16.52 24.20 8.00
N ASN A 563 -16.43 22.95 7.56
CA ASN A 563 -17.26 21.88 8.10
C ASN A 563 -16.67 21.35 9.43
N SER A 564 -17.37 21.53 10.54
CA SER A 564 -16.99 20.97 11.84
C SER A 564 -18.20 20.45 12.63
N HIS A 565 -18.00 19.37 13.38
CA HIS A 565 -19.03 18.72 14.21
C HIS A 565 -19.61 19.63 15.30
N ASN A 566 -18.87 20.64 15.76
CA ASN A 566 -19.31 21.55 16.81
C ASN A 566 -20.21 22.69 16.30
N VAL A 567 -20.21 22.97 15.00
CA VAL A 567 -20.92 24.13 14.42
C VAL A 567 -22.43 24.06 14.67
N ALA A 568 -23.03 22.87 14.65
CA ALA A 568 -24.46 22.71 14.97
C ALA A 568 -24.76 23.03 16.44
N GLY A 569 -23.88 22.64 17.38
CA GLY A 569 -24.02 23.01 18.79
C GLY A 569 -23.90 24.51 19.02
N PHE A 570 -22.98 25.15 18.29
CA PHE A 570 -22.81 26.59 18.32
C PHE A 570 -24.05 27.32 17.77
N GLY A 571 -24.61 26.83 16.66
CA GLY A 571 -25.86 27.35 16.09
C GLY A 571 -27.04 27.31 17.05
N ARG A 572 -27.17 26.24 17.87
CA ARG A 572 -28.19 26.18 18.93
C ARG A 572 -28.02 27.32 19.94
N GLY A 573 -26.78 27.56 20.40
CA GLY A 573 -26.47 28.66 21.32
C GLY A 573 -26.84 30.02 20.75
N LEU A 574 -26.50 30.23 19.47
CA LEU A 574 -26.82 31.46 18.74
C LEU A 574 -28.34 31.73 18.70
N ALA A 575 -29.15 30.71 18.41
CA ALA A 575 -30.61 30.83 18.39
C ALA A 575 -31.22 31.11 19.76
N LEU A 576 -30.68 30.50 20.82
CA LEU A 576 -31.21 30.67 22.18
C LEU A 576 -31.05 32.10 22.70
N ALA A 577 -30.01 32.81 22.26
CA ALA A 577 -29.74 34.20 22.64
C ALA A 577 -30.14 35.24 21.57
N ALA A 578 -30.65 34.81 20.41
CA ALA A 578 -31.09 35.72 19.36
C ALA A 578 -32.45 36.38 19.71
N ASP A 579 -32.44 37.70 19.84
CA ASP A 579 -33.65 38.53 20.01
C ASP A 579 -34.56 38.48 18.77
N LYS A 580 -33.95 38.43 17.57
CA LYS A 580 -34.64 38.39 16.28
C LYS A 580 -34.09 37.25 15.41
N PRO A 581 -34.59 36.02 15.56
CA PRO A 581 -34.05 34.87 14.84
C PRO A 581 -34.12 34.99 13.32
N SER A 582 -35.15 35.64 12.78
CA SER A 582 -35.32 35.86 11.34
C SER A 582 -34.20 36.72 10.73
N GLU A 583 -33.71 37.74 11.45
CA GLU A 583 -32.59 38.57 10.97
C GLU A 583 -31.27 37.77 10.96
N VAL A 584 -31.01 36.98 12.01
CA VAL A 584 -29.83 36.10 12.09
C VAL A 584 -29.89 35.00 11.01
N TRP A 585 -31.07 34.42 10.79
CA TRP A 585 -31.31 33.43 9.75
C TRP A 585 -30.99 33.98 8.36
N SER A 586 -31.52 35.18 8.03
CA SER A 586 -31.25 35.81 6.74
C SER A 586 -29.75 36.09 6.53
N ALA A 587 -29.03 36.54 7.57
CA ALA A 587 -27.59 36.76 7.46
C ALA A 587 -26.82 35.47 7.17
N MET A 588 -27.19 34.35 7.80
CA MET A 588 -26.59 33.04 7.50
C MET A 588 -26.92 32.58 6.07
N ALA A 589 -28.16 32.79 5.62
CA ALA A 589 -28.57 32.47 4.24
C ALA A 589 -27.81 33.28 3.19
N ASP A 590 -27.58 34.57 3.45
CA ASP A 590 -26.76 35.44 2.59
C ASP A 590 -25.31 34.93 2.50
N GLN A 591 -24.72 34.50 3.63
CA GLN A 591 -23.38 33.94 3.62
C GLN A 591 -23.30 32.61 2.86
N VAL A 592 -24.30 31.73 2.99
CA VAL A 592 -24.38 30.48 2.22
C VAL A 592 -24.33 30.75 0.72
N ALA A 593 -25.06 31.77 0.24
CA ALA A 593 -25.14 32.10 -1.17
C ALA A 593 -23.82 32.60 -1.79
N ILE A 594 -22.93 33.22 -0.98
CA ILE A 594 -21.65 33.78 -1.47
C ILE A 594 -20.43 32.88 -1.21
N THR A 595 -20.61 31.78 -0.48
CA THR A 595 -19.51 30.88 -0.11
C THR A 595 -19.39 29.76 -1.16
N GLU A 596 -18.19 29.50 -1.68
CA GLU A 596 -17.98 28.53 -2.77
C GLU A 596 -18.38 27.09 -2.39
N LYS A 597 -18.10 26.68 -1.14
CA LYS A 597 -18.41 25.34 -0.62
C LYS A 597 -19.07 25.47 0.77
N PRO A 598 -20.34 25.90 0.84
CA PRO A 598 -20.98 26.18 2.11
C PRO A 598 -21.37 24.88 2.84
N SER A 599 -21.36 24.94 4.16
CA SER A 599 -22.00 23.97 5.06
C SER A 599 -23.21 24.61 5.74
N VAL A 600 -24.31 23.85 5.82
CA VAL A 600 -25.55 24.31 6.47
C VAL A 600 -25.69 23.81 7.91
N GLY A 601 -24.64 23.21 8.48
CA GLY A 601 -24.65 22.70 9.86
C GLY A 601 -24.97 23.78 10.91
N LEU A 602 -24.54 25.02 10.68
CA LEU A 602 -24.86 26.17 11.54
C LEU A 602 -26.37 26.44 11.54
N LEU A 603 -26.97 26.50 10.34
CA LEU A 603 -28.41 26.73 10.15
C LEU A 603 -29.22 25.59 10.77
N SER A 604 -28.80 24.34 10.58
CA SER A 604 -29.47 23.17 11.16
C SER A 604 -29.53 23.24 12.69
N GLY A 605 -28.40 23.58 13.34
CA GLY A 605 -28.34 23.77 14.79
C GLY A 605 -29.21 24.94 15.28
N PHE A 606 -29.17 26.06 14.56
CA PHE A 606 -29.98 27.23 14.85
C PHE A 606 -31.48 26.89 14.79
N LEU A 607 -31.93 26.23 13.72
CA LEU A 607 -33.33 25.88 13.51
C LEU A 607 -33.87 24.90 14.56
N ASP A 608 -33.07 23.89 14.96
CA ASP A 608 -33.45 22.95 16.03
C ASP A 608 -33.78 23.70 17.35
N ALA A 609 -32.95 24.69 17.71
CA ALA A 609 -33.20 25.51 18.90
C ALA A 609 -34.40 26.46 18.74
N VAL A 610 -34.58 27.09 17.56
CA VAL A 610 -35.77 27.91 17.28
C VAL A 610 -37.03 27.07 17.39
N GLN A 611 -37.07 25.86 16.81
CA GLN A 611 -38.25 24.99 16.86
C GLN A 611 -38.67 24.62 18.29
N ARG A 612 -37.70 24.40 19.18
CA ARG A 612 -37.97 24.11 20.61
C ARG A 612 -38.49 25.33 21.37
N ARG A 613 -38.14 26.54 20.93
CA ARG A 613 -38.53 27.81 21.56
C ARG A 613 -39.86 28.34 21.03
N ASP A 614 -40.00 28.41 19.71
CA ASP A 614 -41.17 28.87 18.97
C ASP A 614 -41.36 28.05 17.69
N ARG A 615 -42.32 27.12 17.72
CA ARG A 615 -42.63 26.25 16.58
C ARG A 615 -43.22 27.03 15.40
N ALA A 616 -43.98 28.10 15.64
CA ALA A 616 -44.60 28.87 14.57
C ALA A 616 -43.55 29.67 13.79
N GLU A 617 -42.57 30.23 14.49
CA GLU A 617 -41.44 30.92 13.87
C GLU A 617 -40.56 29.94 13.05
N ALA A 618 -40.25 28.76 13.59
CA ALA A 618 -39.52 27.73 12.84
C ALA A 618 -40.28 27.24 11.60
N ASP A 619 -41.61 27.09 11.69
CA ASP A 619 -42.44 26.73 10.54
C ASP A 619 -42.42 27.81 9.46
N ALA A 620 -42.49 29.09 9.84
CA ALA A 620 -42.41 30.21 8.90
C ALA A 620 -41.05 30.27 8.19
N ILE A 621 -39.95 30.08 8.93
CA ILE A 621 -38.59 30.01 8.39
C ILE A 621 -38.47 28.86 7.36
N LEU A 622 -38.99 27.68 7.68
CA LEU A 622 -38.96 26.52 6.78
C LEU A 622 -39.86 26.70 5.55
N ASP A 623 -41.02 27.34 5.69
CA ASP A 623 -41.89 27.65 4.56
C ASP A 623 -41.24 28.65 3.59
N GLU A 624 -40.51 29.64 4.11
CA GLU A 624 -39.73 30.59 3.29
C GLU A 624 -38.52 29.92 2.62
N ALA A 625 -37.75 29.13 3.38
CA ALA A 625 -36.54 28.47 2.90
C ALA A 625 -36.78 27.49 1.74
N LEU A 626 -37.99 26.95 1.63
CA LEU A 626 -38.39 26.06 0.52
C LEU A 626 -38.32 26.78 -0.84
N ASP A 627 -38.64 28.07 -0.87
CA ASP A 627 -38.70 28.87 -2.09
C ASP A 627 -37.55 29.86 -2.25
N ASP A 628 -36.81 30.14 -1.18
CA ASP A 628 -35.63 31.01 -1.17
C ASP A 628 -34.50 30.47 -2.07
N PRO A 629 -34.09 31.19 -3.13
CA PRO A 629 -33.01 30.75 -4.02
C PRO A 629 -31.66 30.53 -3.32
N ARG A 630 -31.44 31.13 -2.14
CA ARG A 630 -30.21 30.95 -1.34
C ARG A 630 -30.16 29.59 -0.64
N LEU A 631 -31.32 29.03 -0.28
CA LEU A 631 -31.44 27.85 0.58
C LEU A 631 -32.21 26.67 -0.04
N ALA A 632 -32.95 26.88 -1.12
CA ALA A 632 -33.81 25.84 -1.70
C ALA A 632 -33.03 24.58 -2.13
N GLU A 633 -31.76 24.72 -2.52
CA GLU A 633 -30.88 23.57 -2.80
C GLU A 633 -30.63 22.72 -1.53
N TRP A 634 -30.49 23.39 -0.38
CA TRP A 634 -30.16 22.81 0.92
C TRP A 634 -31.38 22.46 1.76
N PHE A 635 -32.58 22.78 1.28
CA PHE A 635 -33.83 22.64 2.01
C PHE A 635 -34.00 21.25 2.66
N PRO A 636 -33.71 20.10 2.01
CA PRO A 636 -33.85 18.80 2.65
C PRO A 636 -32.99 18.66 3.92
N VAL A 637 -31.77 19.17 3.89
CA VAL A 637 -30.83 19.13 5.02
C VAL A 637 -31.31 20.00 6.17
N VAL A 638 -31.83 21.19 5.86
CA VAL A 638 -32.39 22.11 6.86
C VAL A 638 -33.68 21.56 7.44
N GLN A 639 -34.60 21.02 6.63
CA GLN A 639 -35.82 20.39 7.11
C GLN A 639 -35.54 19.16 7.99
N ALA A 640 -34.48 18.41 7.70
CA ALA A 640 -34.09 17.24 8.48
C ALA A 640 -33.63 17.55 9.92
N SER A 641 -33.25 18.81 10.22
CA SER A 641 -32.87 19.24 11.57
C SER A 641 -34.06 19.69 12.43
N ALA A 642 -35.29 19.56 11.91
CA ALA A 642 -36.53 19.87 12.59
C ALA A 642 -37.44 18.64 12.61
N ILE A 643 -38.40 18.60 13.53
CA ILE A 643 -39.42 17.53 13.61
C ILE A 643 -40.14 17.38 12.27
N ILE A 644 -40.26 16.14 11.77
CA ILE A 644 -40.99 15.80 10.56
C ILE A 644 -42.44 15.45 10.89
N ASP A 645 -43.30 16.47 10.92
CA ASP A 645 -44.77 16.35 11.01
C ASP A 645 -45.44 16.41 9.63
N ASP A 646 -46.78 16.46 9.59
CA ASP A 646 -47.54 16.51 8.33
C ASP A 646 -47.18 17.74 7.46
N LYS A 647 -46.85 18.88 8.08
CA LYS A 647 -46.41 20.07 7.32
C LYS A 647 -45.03 19.85 6.71
N ALA A 648 -44.10 19.29 7.48
CA ALA A 648 -42.76 18.95 7.00
C ALA A 648 -42.81 17.94 5.87
N LEU A 649 -43.66 16.91 5.95
CA LEU A 649 -43.90 15.96 4.86
C LEU A 649 -44.44 16.68 3.61
N GLY A 650 -45.40 17.59 3.80
CA GLY A 650 -45.90 18.45 2.71
C GLY A 650 -44.82 19.34 2.09
N ARG A 651 -43.87 19.85 2.88
CA ARG A 651 -42.71 20.60 2.38
C ARG A 651 -41.74 19.70 1.61
N LEU A 652 -41.40 18.51 2.13
CA LEU A 652 -40.50 17.56 1.47
C LEU A 652 -41.06 17.10 0.11
N HIS A 653 -42.36 16.80 0.03
CA HIS A 653 -43.01 16.46 -1.25
C HIS A 653 -42.98 17.64 -2.23
N ARG A 654 -43.22 18.88 -1.77
CA ARG A 654 -43.07 20.08 -2.61
C ARG A 654 -41.63 20.29 -3.07
N ALA A 655 -40.65 20.07 -2.21
CA ALA A 655 -39.22 20.16 -2.56
C ALA A 655 -38.85 19.16 -3.67
N LEU A 656 -39.33 17.91 -3.56
CA LEU A 656 -39.20 16.91 -4.62
C LEU A 656 -39.87 17.36 -5.92
N GLN A 657 -41.08 17.92 -5.84
CA GLN A 657 -41.82 18.42 -7.01
C GLN A 657 -41.11 19.57 -7.71
N TYR A 658 -40.56 20.53 -6.95
CA TYR A 658 -39.85 21.69 -7.50
C TYR A 658 -38.50 21.32 -8.09
N GLY A 659 -37.81 20.31 -7.54
CA GLY A 659 -36.52 19.84 -8.05
C GLY A 659 -35.38 20.85 -7.95
N LYS A 660 -35.48 21.83 -7.04
CA LYS A 660 -34.41 22.82 -6.77
C LYS A 660 -33.22 22.19 -6.02
N ALA A 661 -33.49 21.18 -5.18
CA ALA A 661 -32.47 20.44 -4.45
C ALA A 661 -32.01 19.20 -5.23
N PRO A 662 -30.69 18.96 -5.38
CA PRO A 662 -30.16 17.68 -5.81
C PRO A 662 -30.69 16.54 -4.95
N ILE A 663 -31.00 15.40 -5.57
CA ILE A 663 -31.66 14.30 -4.88
C ILE A 663 -30.81 13.75 -3.72
N GLU A 664 -29.49 13.84 -3.84
CA GLU A 664 -28.51 13.41 -2.85
C GLU A 664 -28.64 14.20 -1.53
N ARG A 665 -29.18 15.42 -1.55
CA ARG A 665 -29.39 16.20 -0.31
C ARG A 665 -30.40 15.55 0.63
N PHE A 666 -31.29 14.71 0.10
CA PHE A 666 -32.26 13.96 0.91
C PHE A 666 -31.61 12.84 1.74
N PHE A 667 -30.34 12.48 1.52
CA PHE A 667 -29.60 11.57 2.43
C PHE A 667 -29.60 12.08 3.88
N SER A 668 -29.71 13.40 4.08
CA SER A 668 -29.84 14.00 5.41
C SER A 668 -31.00 13.46 6.25
N LEU A 669 -32.07 12.96 5.62
CA LEU A 669 -33.21 12.35 6.31
C LEU A 669 -32.90 10.97 6.91
N ALA A 670 -31.88 10.28 6.40
CA ALA A 670 -31.51 8.95 6.88
C ALA A 670 -30.86 9.01 8.27
N TYR A 671 -30.21 10.13 8.60
CA TYR A 671 -29.40 10.27 9.81
C TYR A 671 -30.13 11.04 10.91
N GLY A 672 -29.61 10.96 12.14
CA GLY A 672 -30.14 11.75 13.26
C GLY A 672 -31.49 11.28 13.81
N ARG A 673 -31.98 10.11 13.39
CA ARG A 673 -33.27 9.52 13.83
C ARG A 673 -34.49 10.37 13.44
N THR A 674 -34.33 11.26 12.48
CA THR A 674 -35.34 12.22 12.01
C THR A 674 -36.61 11.52 11.51
N CYS A 675 -36.47 10.37 10.87
CA CYS A 675 -37.61 9.61 10.34
C CYS A 675 -38.28 8.66 11.34
N ASP A 676 -37.78 8.50 12.58
CA ASP A 676 -38.32 7.55 13.56
C ASP A 676 -39.78 7.86 13.94
N VAL A 677 -40.14 9.15 13.96
CA VAL A 677 -41.49 9.63 14.32
C VAL A 677 -42.50 9.54 13.17
N ILE A 678 -42.04 9.30 11.94
CA ILE A 678 -42.91 9.27 10.76
C ILE A 678 -43.71 7.95 10.76
N PRO A 679 -45.06 8.01 10.60
CA PRO A 679 -45.88 6.81 10.46
C PRO A 679 -45.54 5.99 9.20
N GLY A 680 -45.65 4.66 9.28
CA GLY A 680 -45.32 3.74 8.18
C GLY A 680 -45.88 4.12 6.80
N PRO A 681 -47.19 4.40 6.67
CA PRO A 681 -47.78 4.82 5.39
C PRO A 681 -47.18 6.12 4.82
N ALA A 682 -46.92 7.10 5.68
CA ALA A 682 -46.35 8.38 5.29
C ALA A 682 -44.87 8.24 4.88
N LEU A 683 -44.11 7.44 5.63
CA LEU A 683 -42.72 7.12 5.28
C LEU A 683 -42.65 6.39 3.94
N LYS A 684 -43.49 5.36 3.73
CA LYS A 684 -43.60 4.64 2.46
C LYS A 684 -43.83 5.61 1.30
N HIS A 685 -44.81 6.51 1.43
CA HIS A 685 -45.12 7.48 0.38
C HIS A 685 -43.94 8.42 0.09
N LEU A 686 -43.23 8.89 1.13
CA LEU A 686 -42.06 9.75 0.97
C LEU A 686 -40.89 9.02 0.28
N VAL A 687 -40.49 7.85 0.78
CA VAL A 687 -39.31 7.13 0.23
C VAL A 687 -39.55 6.66 -1.21
N LEU A 688 -40.77 6.27 -1.56
CA LEU A 688 -41.10 5.93 -2.95
C LEU A 688 -41.06 7.16 -3.86
N ALA A 689 -41.59 8.31 -3.40
CA ALA A 689 -41.50 9.56 -4.15
C ALA A 689 -40.04 10.03 -4.36
N ILE A 690 -39.14 9.75 -3.40
CA ILE A 690 -37.69 9.96 -3.56
C ILE A 690 -37.14 8.98 -4.59
N GLY A 691 -37.45 7.68 -4.47
CA GLY A 691 -36.98 6.62 -5.36
C GLY A 691 -37.39 6.78 -6.83
N GLU A 692 -38.53 7.42 -7.10
CA GLU A 692 -38.99 7.74 -8.46
C GLU A 692 -38.14 8.81 -9.17
N ARG A 693 -37.34 9.58 -8.44
CA ARG A 693 -36.46 10.60 -9.02
C ARG A 693 -35.17 9.98 -9.57
N PRO A 694 -34.59 10.52 -10.65
CA PRO A 694 -33.29 10.09 -11.14
C PRO A 694 -32.23 10.14 -10.04
N GLY A 695 -31.54 9.03 -9.77
CA GLY A 695 -30.56 8.92 -8.68
C GLY A 695 -31.14 8.73 -7.26
N GLY A 696 -32.46 8.76 -7.11
CA GLY A 696 -33.12 8.74 -5.80
C GLY A 696 -33.26 7.37 -5.15
N THR A 697 -33.12 6.27 -5.90
CA THR A 697 -33.26 4.91 -5.34
C THR A 697 -32.27 4.64 -4.20
N ALA A 698 -30.99 5.00 -4.37
CA ALA A 698 -29.97 4.85 -3.33
C ALA A 698 -30.34 5.67 -2.08
N VAL A 699 -30.79 6.91 -2.27
CA VAL A 699 -31.25 7.79 -1.19
C VAL A 699 -32.43 7.20 -0.42
N ALA A 700 -33.41 6.66 -1.14
CA ALA A 700 -34.58 6.04 -0.54
C ALA A 700 -34.23 4.77 0.24
N VAL A 701 -33.31 3.94 -0.29
CA VAL A 701 -32.82 2.73 0.37
C VAL A 701 -32.07 3.06 1.66
N GLU A 702 -31.23 4.10 1.66
CA GLU A 702 -30.49 4.54 2.85
C GLU A 702 -31.42 5.04 3.96
N ILE A 703 -32.41 5.88 3.62
CA ILE A 703 -33.42 6.36 4.58
C ILE A 703 -34.19 5.18 5.19
N LEU A 704 -34.59 4.22 4.36
CA LEU A 704 -35.33 3.05 4.82
C LEU A 704 -34.46 2.12 5.68
N SER A 705 -33.22 1.89 5.28
CA SER A 705 -32.22 1.12 6.03
C SER A 705 -32.01 1.70 7.43
N MET A 706 -31.82 3.01 7.53
CA MET A 706 -31.64 3.68 8.81
C MET A 706 -32.88 3.63 9.70
N ARG A 707 -34.10 3.70 9.11
CA ARG A 707 -35.33 3.47 9.87
C ARG A 707 -35.39 2.06 10.46
N LEU A 708 -35.06 1.05 9.66
CA LEU A 708 -35.01 -0.35 10.12
C LEU A 708 -33.97 -0.53 11.23
N HIS A 709 -32.80 0.09 11.07
CA HIS A 709 -31.76 0.09 12.10
C HIS A 709 -32.26 0.69 13.42
N SER A 710 -32.90 1.86 13.39
CA SER A 710 -33.53 2.48 14.56
C SER A 710 -34.54 1.54 15.22
N ASP A 711 -35.48 0.98 14.46
CA ASP A 711 -36.53 0.10 14.98
C ASP A 711 -35.92 -1.15 15.64
N HIS A 712 -34.90 -1.77 15.03
CA HIS A 712 -34.17 -2.90 15.63
C HIS A 712 -33.44 -2.52 16.91
N SER A 713 -32.78 -1.36 16.94
CA SER A 713 -32.06 -0.87 18.13
C SER A 713 -32.99 -0.68 19.33
N GLU A 714 -34.24 -0.29 19.08
CA GLU A 714 -35.29 -0.14 20.09
C GLU A 714 -36.14 -1.40 20.31
N ARG A 715 -35.79 -2.51 19.65
CA ARG A 715 -36.52 -3.79 19.67
C ARG A 715 -38.00 -3.64 19.26
N LYS A 716 -38.30 -2.68 18.38
CA LYS A 716 -39.60 -2.50 17.75
C LYS A 716 -39.75 -3.44 16.56
N THR A 717 -40.95 -3.96 16.35
CA THR A 717 -41.26 -4.71 15.14
C THR A 717 -41.47 -3.73 13.98
N SER A 718 -40.83 -3.98 12.85
CA SER A 718 -41.01 -3.19 11.63
C SER A 718 -42.48 -3.24 11.18
N VAL A 719 -43.03 -2.10 10.79
CA VAL A 719 -44.41 -2.00 10.33
C VAL A 719 -44.54 -2.52 8.89
N PRO A 720 -45.67 -3.14 8.49
CA PRO A 720 -45.83 -3.77 7.18
C PRO A 720 -45.49 -2.85 6.00
N GLU A 721 -45.82 -1.56 6.10
CA GLU A 721 -45.61 -0.55 5.07
C GLU A 721 -44.11 -0.29 4.79
N VAL A 722 -43.23 -0.46 5.79
CA VAL A 722 -41.77 -0.32 5.63
C VAL A 722 -41.22 -1.50 4.82
N ALA A 723 -41.67 -2.73 5.11
CA ALA A 723 -41.31 -3.90 4.31
C ALA A 723 -41.87 -3.82 2.88
N GLU A 724 -43.08 -3.27 2.70
CA GLU A 724 -43.63 -2.99 1.37
C GLU A 724 -42.81 -1.96 0.59
N ALA A 725 -42.44 -0.85 1.21
CA ALA A 725 -41.55 0.15 0.59
C ALA A 725 -40.22 -0.49 0.17
N GLY A 726 -39.63 -1.32 1.04
CA GLY A 726 -38.39 -2.04 0.75
C GLY A 726 -38.52 -2.95 -0.47
N ARG A 727 -39.62 -3.70 -0.59
CA ARG A 727 -39.90 -4.55 -1.76
C ARG A 727 -40.03 -3.74 -3.05
N GLU A 728 -40.74 -2.62 -3.01
CA GLU A 728 -40.92 -1.76 -4.19
C GLU A 728 -39.60 -1.12 -4.63
N LEU A 729 -38.79 -0.62 -3.68
CA LEU A 729 -37.45 -0.08 -3.97
C LEU A 729 -36.49 -1.15 -4.50
N LEU A 730 -36.43 -2.31 -3.87
CA LEU A 730 -35.59 -3.44 -4.32
C LEU A 730 -36.01 -3.95 -5.71
N ALA A 731 -37.30 -3.94 -6.03
CA ALA A 731 -37.78 -4.29 -7.37
C ALA A 731 -37.35 -3.26 -8.43
N ALA A 732 -37.35 -1.99 -8.08
CA ALA A 732 -36.92 -0.88 -8.93
C ALA A 732 -35.39 -0.73 -9.04
N TYR A 733 -34.63 -1.28 -8.07
CA TYR A 733 -33.18 -1.15 -8.00
C TYR A 733 -32.45 -1.63 -9.26
N ARG A 734 -31.37 -0.91 -9.62
CA ARG A 734 -30.49 -1.21 -10.75
C ARG A 734 -29.05 -1.05 -10.30
N PHE A 735 -28.26 -2.09 -10.47
CA PHE A 735 -26.83 -2.05 -10.25
C PHE A 735 -26.18 -1.07 -11.24
N HIS A 736 -25.13 -0.38 -10.80
CA HIS A 736 -24.43 0.62 -11.59
C HIS A 736 -22.94 0.63 -11.27
N ARG A 737 -22.15 1.29 -12.13
CA ARG A 737 -20.71 1.44 -11.94
C ARG A 737 -20.39 2.11 -10.62
N GLY A 738 -19.58 1.40 -9.81
CA GLY A 738 -19.13 1.83 -8.50
C GLY A 738 -18.65 3.28 -8.50
N ASN A 739 -19.18 4.05 -7.56
CA ASN A 739 -18.67 5.34 -7.15
C ASN A 739 -18.03 5.19 -5.76
N GLY A 740 -17.54 6.26 -5.16
CA GLY A 740 -16.94 6.22 -3.81
C GLY A 740 -17.87 5.76 -2.67
N ARG A 741 -19.14 5.41 -2.92
CA ARG A 741 -20.14 4.95 -1.93
C ARG A 741 -20.52 3.47 -2.04
N ALA A 742 -19.94 2.71 -2.96
CA ALA A 742 -20.36 1.32 -3.23
C ALA A 742 -20.45 0.42 -1.97
N THR A 743 -19.49 0.54 -1.05
CA THR A 743 -19.48 -0.24 0.20
C THR A 743 -20.63 0.10 1.16
N MET A 744 -21.07 1.36 1.18
CA MET A 744 -22.16 1.80 2.07
C MET A 744 -23.51 1.30 1.54
N GLU A 745 -23.67 1.34 0.21
CA GLU A 745 -24.85 0.84 -0.49
C GLU A 745 -25.05 -0.67 -0.33
N ASP A 746 -23.98 -1.47 -0.32
CA ASP A 746 -24.01 -2.92 -0.03
C ASP A 746 -24.67 -3.22 1.33
N HIS A 747 -24.22 -2.49 2.36
CA HIS A 747 -24.75 -2.63 3.72
C HIS A 747 -26.24 -2.24 3.79
N GLU A 748 -26.62 -1.12 3.17
CA GLU A 748 -28.00 -0.63 3.19
C GLU A 748 -28.96 -1.59 2.49
N LEU A 749 -28.56 -2.11 1.32
CA LEU A 749 -29.33 -3.13 0.60
C LEU A 749 -29.47 -4.39 1.44
N ALA A 750 -28.41 -4.84 2.12
CA ALA A 750 -28.44 -5.99 3.00
C ALA A 750 -29.44 -5.83 4.16
N VAL A 751 -29.49 -4.65 4.79
CA VAL A 751 -30.45 -4.33 5.86
C VAL A 751 -31.88 -4.40 5.32
N VAL A 752 -32.17 -3.76 4.19
CA VAL A 752 -33.53 -3.76 3.61
C VAL A 752 -33.95 -5.17 3.17
N VAL A 753 -33.04 -5.97 2.59
CA VAL A 753 -33.30 -7.36 2.20
C VAL A 753 -33.71 -8.22 3.39
N ARG A 754 -33.02 -8.09 4.53
CA ARG A 754 -33.29 -8.89 5.74
C ARG A 754 -34.72 -8.73 6.26
N GLU A 755 -35.31 -7.55 6.06
CA GLU A 755 -36.65 -7.24 6.55
C GLU A 755 -37.73 -7.39 5.47
N ALA A 756 -37.45 -6.95 4.24
CA ALA A 756 -38.46 -6.85 3.19
C ALA A 756 -38.76 -8.20 2.48
N LEU A 757 -37.81 -9.14 2.48
CA LEU A 757 -37.88 -10.37 1.66
C LEU A 757 -38.16 -11.67 2.44
N ILE A 758 -38.52 -11.57 3.72
CA ILE A 758 -38.82 -12.73 4.59
C ILE A 758 -40.07 -13.49 4.14
N ASP A 759 -41.10 -12.79 3.65
CA ASP A 759 -42.38 -13.38 3.24
C ASP A 759 -42.40 -13.81 1.77
N ASP A 760 -43.35 -14.67 1.37
CA ASP A 760 -43.38 -15.24 0.01
C ASP A 760 -43.50 -14.19 -1.11
N LYS A 761 -43.93 -12.96 -0.78
CA LYS A 761 -43.94 -11.84 -1.74
C LYS A 761 -42.52 -11.41 -2.10
N GLY A 762 -41.55 -11.62 -1.21
CA GLY A 762 -40.13 -11.35 -1.43
C GLY A 762 -39.43 -12.32 -2.38
N LYS A 763 -40.00 -13.51 -2.65
CA LYS A 763 -39.37 -14.57 -3.44
C LYS A 763 -38.99 -14.12 -4.85
N SER A 764 -39.93 -13.51 -5.58
CA SER A 764 -39.70 -13.06 -6.97
C SER A 764 -38.66 -11.94 -7.04
N ILE A 765 -38.61 -11.09 -6.01
CA ILE A 765 -37.68 -9.96 -5.90
C ILE A 765 -36.26 -10.46 -5.60
N ALA A 766 -36.11 -11.36 -4.63
CA ALA A 766 -34.81 -11.98 -4.33
C ALA A 766 -34.20 -12.65 -5.57
N ARG A 767 -35.01 -13.42 -6.31
CA ARG A 767 -34.60 -14.06 -7.55
C ARG A 767 -34.21 -13.05 -8.64
N LYS A 768 -34.98 -11.97 -8.78
CA LYS A 768 -34.66 -10.88 -9.71
C LYS A 768 -33.34 -10.21 -9.34
N LEU A 769 -33.12 -9.86 -8.07
CA LEU A 769 -31.87 -9.23 -7.60
C LEU A 769 -30.66 -10.11 -7.90
N CYS A 770 -30.75 -11.43 -7.69
CA CYS A 770 -29.66 -12.36 -8.03
C CYS A 770 -29.34 -12.30 -9.53
N ARG A 771 -30.36 -12.36 -10.40
CA ARG A 771 -30.16 -12.29 -11.86
C ARG A 771 -29.58 -10.95 -12.30
N ASP A 772 -30.11 -9.84 -11.76
CA ASP A 772 -29.66 -8.50 -12.11
C ASP A 772 -28.20 -8.28 -11.66
N LEU A 773 -27.80 -8.78 -10.49
CA LEU A 773 -26.42 -8.74 -10.01
C LEU A 773 -25.48 -9.53 -10.91
N LEU A 774 -25.84 -10.79 -11.23
CA LEU A 774 -25.04 -11.65 -12.12
C LEU A 774 -24.91 -11.03 -13.52
N ALA A 775 -25.97 -10.41 -14.03
CA ALA A 775 -25.96 -9.71 -15.31
C ALA A 775 -25.05 -8.46 -15.28
N ALA A 776 -25.14 -7.64 -14.22
CA ALA A 776 -24.31 -6.44 -14.07
C ALA A 776 -22.82 -6.77 -13.92
N ILE A 777 -22.48 -7.88 -13.24
CA ILE A 777 -21.10 -8.37 -13.17
C ILE A 777 -20.65 -8.83 -14.57
N ALA A 778 -21.50 -9.56 -15.29
CA ALA A 778 -21.18 -10.04 -16.64
C ALA A 778 -21.00 -8.89 -17.66
N SER A 779 -21.68 -7.76 -17.46
CA SER A 779 -21.54 -6.55 -18.29
C SER A 779 -20.44 -5.60 -17.81
N TYR A 780 -19.67 -5.96 -16.78
CA TYR A 780 -18.64 -5.10 -16.15
C TYR A 780 -19.20 -3.75 -15.65
N GLU A 781 -20.46 -3.76 -15.23
CA GLU A 781 -21.10 -2.63 -14.56
C GLU A 781 -20.79 -2.61 -13.07
N THR A 782 -20.53 -3.75 -12.44
CA THR A 782 -20.10 -3.82 -11.03
C THR A 782 -19.20 -5.03 -10.79
N ASP A 783 -18.64 -5.15 -9.59
CA ASP A 783 -17.84 -6.28 -9.16
C ASP A 783 -18.47 -6.97 -7.95
N ILE A 784 -18.36 -8.30 -7.86
CA ILE A 784 -18.92 -9.07 -6.75
C ILE A 784 -18.37 -8.64 -5.39
N HIS A 785 -17.13 -8.15 -5.34
CA HIS A 785 -16.49 -7.67 -4.13
C HIS A 785 -17.19 -6.45 -3.52
N GLU A 786 -17.95 -5.71 -4.31
CA GLU A 786 -18.74 -4.56 -3.86
C GLU A 786 -20.08 -4.99 -3.21
N HIS A 787 -20.50 -6.26 -3.30
CA HIS A 787 -21.86 -6.73 -2.90
C HIS A 787 -21.85 -7.89 -1.90
N SER A 788 -20.87 -7.93 -1.00
CA SER A 788 -20.67 -9.09 -0.12
C SER A 788 -21.76 -9.21 0.96
N GLU A 789 -22.21 -8.10 1.52
CA GLU A 789 -23.25 -8.06 2.55
C GLU A 789 -24.63 -8.34 1.97
N LEU A 790 -24.93 -7.80 0.79
CA LEU A 790 -26.15 -8.07 0.03
C LEU A 790 -26.30 -9.56 -0.26
N VAL A 791 -25.26 -10.20 -0.80
CA VAL A 791 -25.29 -11.64 -1.10
C VAL A 791 -25.49 -12.45 0.18
N SER A 792 -24.82 -12.08 1.27
CA SER A 792 -25.00 -12.71 2.58
C SER A 792 -26.43 -12.55 3.11
N ALA A 793 -27.02 -11.36 3.02
CA ALA A 793 -28.40 -11.10 3.43
C ALA A 793 -29.40 -11.93 2.60
N LEU A 794 -29.21 -12.02 1.29
CA LEU A 794 -30.04 -12.84 0.40
C LEU A 794 -29.98 -14.32 0.81
N PHE A 795 -28.78 -14.87 1.08
CA PHE A 795 -28.63 -16.24 1.58
C PHE A 795 -29.30 -16.44 2.94
N GLN A 796 -29.27 -15.44 3.81
CA GLN A 796 -29.89 -15.51 5.14
C GLN A 796 -31.41 -15.62 5.06
N VAL A 797 -32.08 -14.82 4.21
CA VAL A 797 -33.55 -14.81 4.13
C VAL A 797 -34.12 -15.83 3.15
N ARG A 798 -33.40 -16.12 2.06
CA ARG A 798 -33.89 -16.91 0.93
C ARG A 798 -32.84 -17.90 0.39
N PRO A 799 -32.27 -18.77 1.24
CA PRO A 799 -31.14 -19.62 0.85
C PRO A 799 -31.42 -20.50 -0.37
N VAL A 800 -32.56 -21.19 -0.40
CA VAL A 800 -32.93 -22.10 -1.51
C VAL A 800 -33.11 -21.36 -2.82
N ASP A 801 -33.77 -20.18 -2.80
CA ASP A 801 -33.99 -19.38 -4.01
C ASP A 801 -32.68 -18.81 -4.55
N VAL A 802 -31.77 -18.37 -3.68
CA VAL A 802 -30.46 -17.86 -4.08
C VAL A 802 -29.60 -18.98 -4.65
N LEU A 803 -29.58 -20.15 -4.01
CA LEU A 803 -28.88 -21.33 -4.53
C LEU A 803 -29.40 -21.73 -5.92
N ASP A 804 -30.73 -21.77 -6.10
CA ASP A 804 -31.33 -22.09 -7.40
C ASP A 804 -30.92 -21.08 -8.47
N GLU A 805 -30.92 -19.78 -8.19
CA GLU A 805 -30.58 -18.75 -9.19
C GLU A 805 -29.07 -18.70 -9.50
N PHE A 806 -28.20 -18.71 -8.47
CA PHE A 806 -26.75 -18.68 -8.65
C PHE A 806 -26.23 -19.91 -9.41
N PHE A 807 -26.86 -21.08 -9.24
CA PHE A 807 -26.46 -22.31 -9.90
C PHE A 807 -27.40 -22.72 -11.05
N SER A 808 -28.20 -21.79 -11.57
CA SER A 808 -28.99 -21.98 -12.78
C SER A 808 -28.17 -21.82 -14.07
N GLY A 809 -28.72 -22.28 -15.19
CA GLY A 809 -28.12 -22.11 -16.52
C GLY A 809 -27.17 -23.23 -16.94
N ASP A 810 -26.33 -22.92 -17.93
CA ASP A 810 -25.34 -23.84 -18.47
C ASP A 810 -24.10 -23.97 -17.56
N ASP A 811 -23.20 -24.89 -17.88
CA ASP A 811 -22.00 -25.14 -17.07
C ASP A 811 -21.07 -23.93 -17.01
N LYS A 812 -21.10 -23.04 -18.01
CA LYS A 812 -20.31 -21.81 -18.02
C LYS A 812 -20.87 -20.81 -17.00
N SER A 813 -22.18 -20.63 -16.93
CA SER A 813 -22.85 -19.82 -15.91
C SER A 813 -22.57 -20.34 -14.51
N LYS A 814 -22.70 -21.65 -14.27
CA LYS A 814 -22.39 -22.28 -12.98
C LYS A 814 -20.93 -22.06 -12.59
N THR A 815 -20.00 -22.27 -13.51
CA THR A 815 -18.56 -22.05 -13.27
C THR A 815 -18.26 -20.59 -12.91
N SER A 816 -18.89 -19.64 -13.59
CA SER A 816 -18.79 -18.22 -13.25
C SER A 816 -19.28 -17.95 -11.82
N SER A 817 -20.46 -18.45 -11.45
CA SER A 817 -21.00 -18.27 -10.09
C SER A 817 -20.12 -18.91 -9.00
N ILE A 818 -19.58 -20.10 -9.25
CA ILE A 818 -18.61 -20.75 -8.35
C ILE A 818 -17.40 -19.84 -8.12
N ARG A 819 -16.85 -19.27 -9.21
CA ARG A 819 -15.72 -18.35 -9.11
C ARG A 819 -16.06 -17.11 -8.28
N LEU A 820 -17.20 -16.47 -8.55
CA LEU A 820 -17.66 -15.28 -7.83
C LEU A 820 -17.79 -15.55 -6.32
N LEU A 821 -18.46 -16.64 -5.94
CA LEU A 821 -18.64 -17.02 -4.53
C LEU A 821 -17.33 -17.44 -3.85
N ARG A 822 -16.35 -17.98 -4.60
CA ARG A 822 -15.01 -18.31 -4.07
C ARG A 822 -14.12 -17.08 -3.90
N ASP A 823 -14.36 -16.02 -4.65
CA ASP A 823 -13.57 -14.78 -4.60
C ASP A 823 -14.05 -13.88 -3.43
N LEU A 824 -15.34 -13.87 -3.07
CA LEU A 824 -15.90 -13.08 -1.96
C LEU A 824 -15.16 -13.21 -0.60
N PRO A 825 -14.82 -14.42 -0.11
CA PRO A 825 -14.15 -14.59 1.18
C PRO A 825 -12.72 -14.03 1.25
N ARG A 826 -12.14 -13.54 0.15
CA ARG A 826 -10.83 -12.90 0.16
C ARG A 826 -10.84 -11.53 0.83
N PHE A 827 -12.00 -10.87 0.83
CA PHE A 827 -12.17 -9.51 1.35
C PHE A 827 -13.12 -9.46 2.55
N HIS A 828 -14.05 -10.42 2.67
CA HIS A 828 -15.07 -10.49 3.73
C HIS A 828 -15.32 -11.93 4.22
N LYS A 829 -16.32 -12.15 5.09
CA LYS A 829 -16.74 -13.52 5.52
C LYS A 829 -17.46 -14.24 4.37
N ASN A 830 -17.38 -15.57 4.32
CA ASN A 830 -18.10 -16.36 3.30
C ASN A 830 -19.63 -16.19 3.50
N PRO A 831 -20.37 -15.73 2.47
CA PRO A 831 -21.80 -15.46 2.60
C PRO A 831 -22.64 -16.72 2.85
N MET A 832 -22.16 -17.90 2.46
CA MET A 832 -22.87 -19.16 2.76
C MET A 832 -22.83 -19.55 4.24
N ASN A 833 -21.96 -18.94 5.06
CA ASN A 833 -21.86 -19.27 6.49
C ASN A 833 -23.14 -18.95 7.29
N VAL A 834 -24.01 -18.11 6.75
CA VAL A 834 -25.29 -17.77 7.37
C VAL A 834 -26.38 -18.80 7.10
N VAL A 835 -26.16 -19.73 6.17
CA VAL A 835 -27.12 -20.77 5.80
C VAL A 835 -26.93 -21.99 6.72
N PRO A 836 -27.97 -22.46 7.42
CA PRO A 836 -27.89 -23.68 8.22
C PRO A 836 -27.52 -24.92 7.40
N ASP A 837 -26.66 -25.79 7.94
CA ASP A 837 -26.18 -27.01 7.28
C ASP A 837 -27.35 -27.90 6.79
N ASP A 838 -28.43 -28.01 7.55
CA ASP A 838 -29.62 -28.81 7.20
C ASP A 838 -30.37 -28.25 6.00
N VAL A 839 -30.42 -26.93 5.83
CA VAL A 839 -31.02 -26.28 4.65
C VAL A 839 -30.16 -26.53 3.41
N VAL A 840 -28.83 -26.43 3.54
CA VAL A 840 -27.90 -26.73 2.44
C VAL A 840 -28.03 -28.19 2.01
N LEU A 841 -28.03 -29.12 2.97
CA LEU A 841 -28.16 -30.55 2.69
C LEU A 841 -29.53 -30.90 2.12
N GLY A 842 -30.61 -30.29 2.62
CA GLY A 842 -31.96 -30.46 2.05
C GLY A 842 -32.05 -29.96 0.61
N TRP A 843 -31.35 -28.87 0.27
CA TRP A 843 -31.23 -28.42 -1.12
C TRP A 843 -30.44 -29.41 -1.98
N CYS A 844 -29.35 -29.99 -1.46
CA CYS A 844 -28.58 -31.03 -2.15
C CYS A 844 -29.43 -32.28 -2.43
N ASP A 845 -30.25 -32.71 -1.47
CA ASP A 845 -31.05 -33.93 -1.57
C ASP A 845 -32.12 -33.89 -2.69
N MET A 846 -32.45 -32.69 -3.20
CA MET A 846 -33.40 -32.51 -4.31
C MET A 846 -32.82 -32.87 -5.69
N ASP A 847 -31.50 -32.75 -5.86
CA ASP A 847 -30.76 -33.17 -7.07
C ASP A 847 -29.34 -33.61 -6.66
N PRO A 848 -29.22 -34.81 -6.05
CA PRO A 848 -28.01 -35.21 -5.33
C PRO A 848 -26.77 -35.32 -6.21
N GLU A 849 -26.92 -35.74 -7.47
CA GLU A 849 -25.79 -35.91 -8.39
C GLU A 849 -25.16 -34.56 -8.77
N ALA A 850 -25.97 -33.53 -9.00
CA ALA A 850 -25.47 -32.22 -9.39
C ALA A 850 -25.08 -31.32 -8.19
N ARG A 851 -25.86 -31.36 -7.10
CA ARG A 851 -25.79 -30.32 -6.05
C ARG A 851 -24.75 -30.58 -4.98
N TYR A 852 -24.46 -31.83 -4.62
CA TYR A 852 -23.41 -32.15 -3.65
C TYR A 852 -22.02 -31.65 -4.08
N PRO A 853 -21.56 -31.88 -5.34
CA PRO A 853 -20.32 -31.31 -5.84
C PRO A 853 -20.33 -29.77 -5.87
N LEU A 854 -21.45 -29.15 -6.27
CA LEU A 854 -21.58 -27.69 -6.30
C LEU A 854 -21.38 -27.07 -4.91
N VAL A 855 -22.03 -27.60 -3.88
CA VAL A 855 -21.86 -27.10 -2.51
C VAL A 855 -20.42 -27.29 -2.02
N ALA A 856 -19.79 -28.42 -2.34
CA ALA A 856 -18.38 -28.65 -2.01
C ALA A 856 -17.46 -27.57 -2.62
N ALA A 857 -17.79 -27.06 -3.81
CA ALA A 857 -17.02 -26.01 -4.48
C ALA A 857 -17.10 -24.64 -3.79
N VAL A 858 -18.20 -24.31 -3.08
CA VAL A 858 -18.46 -22.95 -2.56
C VAL A 858 -18.58 -22.82 -1.03
N ALA A 859 -18.99 -23.88 -0.33
CA ALA A 859 -19.27 -23.83 1.12
C ALA A 859 -18.01 -23.60 1.98
N LEU A 860 -18.13 -23.28 3.26
CA LEU A 860 -16.98 -23.25 4.16
C LEU A 860 -16.63 -24.67 4.64
N LEU A 861 -15.57 -25.25 4.06
CA LEU A 861 -15.20 -26.64 4.34
C LEU A 861 -14.31 -26.79 5.59
N PHE A 862 -13.48 -25.80 5.89
CA PHE A 862 -12.57 -25.81 7.02
C PHE A 862 -12.34 -24.41 7.56
N LYS A 863 -11.99 -24.30 8.85
CA LYS A 863 -11.75 -23.02 9.54
C LYS A 863 -10.52 -23.11 10.45
N ARG A 864 -10.01 -21.96 10.88
CA ARG A 864 -9.06 -21.85 12.01
C ARG A 864 -9.82 -21.30 13.22
N PRO A 865 -9.78 -21.97 14.38
CA PRO A 865 -10.41 -21.43 15.59
C PRO A 865 -9.70 -20.16 16.10
N ASN A 866 -8.37 -20.08 15.97
CA ASN A 866 -7.57 -18.87 16.18
C ASN A 866 -6.27 -18.89 15.32
N GLU A 867 -5.51 -17.79 15.29
CA GLU A 867 -4.31 -17.65 14.42
C GLU A 867 -3.17 -18.61 14.77
N LYS A 868 -3.14 -19.11 16.02
CA LYS A 868 -2.09 -20.02 16.52
C LYS A 868 -2.47 -21.50 16.40
N GLU A 869 -3.73 -21.79 16.09
CA GLU A 869 -4.25 -23.16 16.00
C GLU A 869 -4.28 -23.70 14.56
N PRO A 870 -4.20 -25.04 14.40
CA PRO A 870 -4.31 -25.67 13.10
C PRO A 870 -5.72 -25.49 12.51
N HIS A 871 -5.85 -25.69 11.20
CA HIS A 871 -7.15 -25.75 10.57
C HIS A 871 -7.92 -27.01 11.01
N GLU A 872 -9.24 -26.93 10.99
CA GLU A 872 -10.16 -28.02 11.29
C GLU A 872 -11.31 -28.08 10.28
N TRP A 873 -11.78 -29.29 9.98
CA TRP A 873 -12.93 -29.52 9.10
C TRP A 873 -14.24 -29.10 9.76
N THR A 874 -15.16 -28.54 8.98
CA THR A 874 -16.53 -28.26 9.43
C THR A 874 -17.39 -29.53 9.43
N ASN A 875 -18.48 -29.53 10.20
CA ASN A 875 -19.43 -30.65 10.22
C ASN A 875 -20.07 -30.88 8.84
N LEU A 876 -20.37 -29.80 8.11
CA LEU A 876 -20.87 -29.85 6.74
C LEU A 876 -19.98 -30.68 5.82
N THR A 877 -18.66 -30.50 5.86
CA THR A 877 -17.72 -31.28 5.02
C THR A 877 -17.89 -32.78 5.22
N ARG A 878 -18.04 -33.23 6.47
CA ARG A 878 -18.28 -34.64 6.77
C ARG A 878 -19.63 -35.11 6.22
N GLN A 879 -20.68 -34.31 6.36
CA GLN A 879 -22.01 -34.68 5.87
C GLN A 879 -22.09 -34.72 4.34
N LEU A 880 -21.39 -33.82 3.65
CA LEU A 880 -21.31 -33.84 2.18
C LEU A 880 -20.69 -35.15 1.67
N LEU A 881 -19.61 -35.61 2.29
CA LEU A 881 -18.96 -36.88 1.92
C LEU A 881 -19.80 -38.12 2.28
N LEU A 882 -20.58 -38.06 3.36
CA LEU A 882 -21.41 -39.18 3.81
C LEU A 882 -22.68 -39.38 2.98
N ARG A 883 -23.30 -38.28 2.52
CA ARG A 883 -24.62 -38.32 1.87
C ARG A 883 -24.57 -38.26 0.34
N ALA A 884 -23.46 -37.81 -0.25
CA ALA A 884 -23.34 -37.71 -1.70
C ALA A 884 -23.45 -39.10 -2.37
N PRO A 885 -24.19 -39.22 -3.50
CA PRO A 885 -24.21 -40.45 -4.30
C PRO A 885 -22.84 -40.81 -4.86
N ASP A 886 -22.04 -39.79 -5.18
CA ASP A 886 -20.63 -39.89 -5.58
C ASP A 886 -19.74 -39.12 -4.57
N PRO A 887 -19.31 -39.79 -3.49
CA PRO A 887 -18.40 -39.20 -2.51
C PRO A 887 -17.03 -38.82 -3.12
N GLU A 888 -16.59 -39.51 -4.18
CA GLU A 888 -15.29 -39.25 -4.80
C GLU A 888 -15.30 -37.90 -5.53
N ALA A 889 -16.37 -37.59 -6.27
CA ALA A 889 -16.54 -36.27 -6.89
C ALA A 889 -16.50 -35.13 -5.86
N VAL A 890 -17.17 -35.30 -4.72
CA VAL A 890 -17.16 -34.33 -3.61
C VAL A 890 -15.75 -34.20 -3.00
N LEU A 891 -15.06 -35.33 -2.78
CA LEU A 891 -13.69 -35.30 -2.28
C LEU A 891 -12.75 -34.56 -3.23
N ASN A 892 -12.89 -34.76 -4.55
CA ASN A 892 -12.08 -34.08 -5.54
C ASN A 892 -12.25 -32.55 -5.47
N GLU A 893 -13.48 -32.06 -5.28
CA GLU A 893 -13.72 -30.63 -5.05
C GLU A 893 -13.12 -30.12 -3.73
N ILE A 894 -13.23 -30.90 -2.64
CA ILE A 894 -12.59 -30.54 -1.36
C ILE A 894 -11.07 -30.44 -1.51
N VAL A 895 -10.44 -31.39 -2.20
CA VAL A 895 -9.00 -31.43 -2.43
C VAL A 895 -8.55 -30.26 -3.32
N SER A 896 -9.32 -29.92 -4.35
CA SER A 896 -9.03 -28.76 -5.21
C SER A 896 -8.91 -27.47 -4.38
N ARG A 897 -9.69 -27.35 -3.30
CA ARG A 897 -9.73 -26.19 -2.39
C ARG A 897 -8.64 -26.15 -1.33
N LEU A 898 -7.84 -27.19 -1.18
CA LEU A 898 -6.68 -27.17 -0.29
C LEU A 898 -5.49 -26.39 -0.87
N HIS A 899 -5.51 -26.11 -2.17
CA HIS A 899 -4.49 -25.33 -2.86
C HIS A 899 -4.69 -23.82 -2.63
N SER A 900 -3.60 -23.10 -2.33
CA SER A 900 -3.63 -21.64 -2.13
C SER A 900 -3.40 -20.94 -3.46
N SER A 901 -4.32 -20.06 -3.89
CA SER A 901 -4.14 -19.24 -5.11
C SER A 901 -3.32 -17.96 -4.88
N SER A 902 -3.09 -17.59 -3.61
CA SER A 902 -2.26 -16.45 -3.19
C SER A 902 -1.57 -16.78 -1.87
N TYR A 903 -0.32 -16.38 -1.70
CA TYR A 903 0.44 -16.64 -0.48
C TYR A 903 1.59 -15.64 -0.30
N SER A 904 1.85 -15.26 0.94
CA SER A 904 3.14 -14.71 1.39
C SER A 904 4.00 -15.79 2.06
N GLY A 905 5.33 -15.70 1.91
CA GLY A 905 6.28 -16.68 2.45
C GLY A 905 6.34 -17.99 1.65
N SER A 906 6.66 -19.10 2.32
CA SER A 906 6.75 -20.43 1.70
C SER A 906 5.36 -21.06 1.48
N LEU A 907 5.02 -21.33 0.22
CA LEU A 907 3.86 -22.12 -0.18
C LEU A 907 4.01 -23.57 0.31
N ALA A 908 5.21 -24.14 0.26
CA ALA A 908 5.46 -25.50 0.73
C ALA A 908 5.03 -25.67 2.20
N THR A 909 5.43 -24.73 3.07
CA THR A 909 5.00 -24.71 4.49
C THR A 909 3.47 -24.61 4.63
N LYS A 910 2.80 -23.84 3.77
CA LYS A 910 1.33 -23.73 3.81
C LYS A 910 0.65 -25.03 3.37
N LEU A 911 1.15 -25.68 2.32
CA LEU A 911 0.62 -26.96 1.84
C LEU A 911 0.86 -28.08 2.86
N GLU A 912 1.95 -28.07 3.62
CA GLU A 912 2.19 -29.01 4.73
C GLU A 912 1.11 -28.90 5.83
N SER A 913 0.71 -27.68 6.17
CA SER A 913 -0.43 -27.45 7.07
C SER A 913 -1.73 -28.03 6.49
N ARG A 914 -1.93 -27.95 5.17
CA ARG A 914 -3.12 -28.50 4.48
C ARG A 914 -3.10 -30.02 4.41
N LEU A 915 -1.93 -30.63 4.21
CA LEU A 915 -1.74 -32.08 4.28
C LEU A 915 -2.08 -32.60 5.69
N THR A 916 -1.65 -31.88 6.72
CA THR A 916 -1.99 -32.20 8.11
C THR A 916 -3.50 -32.18 8.33
N LEU A 917 -4.21 -31.20 7.77
CA LEU A 917 -5.67 -31.13 7.80
C LEU A 917 -6.30 -32.32 7.06
N LEU A 918 -5.84 -32.64 5.86
CA LEU A 918 -6.34 -33.78 5.07
C LEU A 918 -6.09 -35.13 5.78
N ASN A 919 -5.00 -35.24 6.53
CA ASN A 919 -4.72 -36.43 7.36
C ASN A 919 -5.72 -36.65 8.49
N ARG A 920 -6.41 -35.58 8.94
CA ARG A 920 -7.45 -35.65 9.98
C ARG A 920 -8.85 -35.90 9.41
N LEU A 921 -9.01 -36.04 8.09
CA LEU A 921 -10.31 -36.34 7.49
C LEU A 921 -10.67 -37.82 7.72
N ASP A 922 -11.63 -38.05 8.61
CA ASP A 922 -12.13 -39.40 8.91
C ASP A 922 -13.00 -39.93 7.76
N SER A 923 -12.51 -40.94 7.06
CA SER A 923 -13.20 -41.65 5.98
C SER A 923 -13.68 -43.05 6.37
N SER A 924 -13.57 -43.43 7.65
CA SER A 924 -13.94 -44.78 8.12
C SER A 924 -15.39 -45.16 7.83
N ALA A 925 -16.28 -44.16 7.79
CA ALA A 925 -17.69 -44.32 7.48
C ALA A 925 -18.02 -44.35 5.97
N VAL A 926 -17.04 -44.12 5.08
CA VAL A 926 -17.21 -44.17 3.62
C VAL A 926 -16.05 -44.94 2.98
N PRO A 927 -16.09 -46.29 2.96
CA PRO A 927 -14.98 -47.12 2.50
C PRO A 927 -14.50 -46.81 1.07
N ALA A 928 -15.41 -46.36 0.20
CA ALA A 928 -15.10 -45.95 -1.18
C ALA A 928 -14.05 -44.83 -1.27
N LEU A 929 -13.91 -43.99 -0.24
CA LEU A 929 -12.96 -42.87 -0.21
C LEU A 929 -11.53 -43.27 0.16
N ALA A 930 -11.29 -44.50 0.64
CA ALA A 930 -9.97 -44.89 1.13
C ALA A 930 -8.88 -44.74 0.05
N ALA A 931 -9.14 -45.25 -1.16
CA ALA A 931 -8.19 -45.14 -2.28
C ALA A 931 -8.07 -43.71 -2.83
N PRO A 932 -9.17 -42.98 -3.14
CA PRO A 932 -9.11 -41.57 -3.54
C PRO A 932 -8.40 -40.65 -2.53
N LEU A 933 -8.66 -40.82 -1.23
CA LEU A 933 -8.02 -40.02 -0.18
C LEU A 933 -6.52 -40.31 -0.08
N SER A 934 -6.12 -41.58 -0.18
CA SER A 934 -4.70 -41.95 -0.22
C SER A 934 -4.00 -41.36 -1.45
N LYS A 935 -4.68 -41.36 -2.60
CA LYS A 935 -4.17 -40.74 -3.83
C LYS A 935 -3.99 -39.23 -3.66
N ALA A 936 -5.00 -38.52 -3.16
CA ALA A 936 -4.95 -37.08 -2.93
C ALA A 936 -3.83 -36.66 -1.95
N LYS A 937 -3.62 -37.43 -0.87
CA LYS A 937 -2.51 -37.23 0.06
C LYS A 937 -1.15 -37.36 -0.64
N GLY A 938 -0.96 -38.44 -1.41
CA GLY A 938 0.27 -38.65 -2.17
C GLY A 938 0.51 -37.57 -3.24
N GLU A 939 -0.53 -37.08 -3.90
CA GLU A 939 -0.43 -35.96 -4.86
C GLU A 939 -0.03 -34.66 -4.17
N LEU A 940 -0.62 -34.36 -3.01
CA LEU A 940 -0.28 -33.16 -2.23
C LEU A 940 1.14 -33.23 -1.66
N GLU A 941 1.58 -34.40 -1.18
CA GLU A 941 2.97 -34.65 -0.75
C GLU A 941 3.97 -34.43 -1.88
N LYS A 942 3.69 -35.00 -3.06
CA LYS A 942 4.50 -34.75 -4.26
C LYS A 942 4.54 -33.27 -4.62
N ARG A 943 3.41 -32.56 -4.53
CA ARG A 943 3.36 -31.11 -4.79
C ARG A 943 4.16 -30.31 -3.77
N ILE A 944 4.09 -30.65 -2.48
CA ILE A 944 4.92 -30.03 -1.43
C ILE A 944 6.40 -30.19 -1.77
N GLN A 945 6.83 -31.41 -2.14
CA GLN A 945 8.21 -31.67 -2.50
C GLN A 945 8.64 -30.87 -3.74
N MET A 946 7.79 -30.83 -4.78
CA MET A 946 8.03 -30.01 -5.97
C MET A 946 8.10 -28.52 -5.67
N GLU A 947 7.20 -27.97 -4.85
CA GLU A 947 7.22 -26.55 -4.49
C GLU A 947 8.41 -26.22 -3.60
N ARG A 948 8.83 -27.12 -2.72
CA ARG A 948 10.02 -26.91 -1.89
C ARG A 948 11.30 -26.93 -2.72
N GLN A 949 11.35 -27.83 -3.70
CA GLN A 949 12.40 -27.83 -4.71
C GLN A 949 12.34 -26.55 -5.56
N ARG A 950 11.15 -26.14 -6.02
CA ARG A 950 10.95 -24.91 -6.79
C ARG A 950 11.30 -23.66 -5.99
N GLU A 951 10.93 -23.55 -4.71
CA GLU A 951 11.31 -22.43 -3.83
C GLU A 951 12.83 -22.38 -3.63
N THR A 952 13.47 -23.56 -3.59
CA THR A 952 14.95 -23.68 -3.55
C THR A 952 15.56 -23.25 -4.89
N GLU A 953 15.00 -23.70 -6.01
CA GLU A 953 15.41 -23.34 -7.38
C GLU A 953 15.12 -21.86 -7.70
N GLU A 954 14.01 -21.30 -7.23
CA GLU A 954 13.65 -19.89 -7.33
C GLU A 954 14.54 -19.06 -6.42
N GLY A 955 14.90 -19.55 -5.22
CA GLY A 955 15.94 -18.95 -4.40
C GLY A 955 17.28 -18.90 -5.15
N ARG A 956 17.65 -20.00 -5.84
CA ARG A 956 18.82 -20.06 -6.74
C ARG A 956 18.68 -19.13 -7.94
N ALA A 957 17.50 -19.03 -8.55
CA ALA A 957 17.21 -18.20 -9.73
C ALA A 957 17.08 -16.71 -9.38
N LEU A 958 16.62 -16.36 -8.17
CA LEU A 958 16.60 -15.01 -7.63
C LEU A 958 18.02 -14.55 -7.28
N SER A 959 18.88 -15.46 -6.81
CA SER A 959 20.33 -15.24 -6.69
C SER A 959 21.08 -15.23 -8.03
N GLY A 960 20.39 -15.46 -9.15
CA GLY A 960 20.95 -15.60 -10.50
C GLY A 960 20.00 -15.11 -11.60
N ARG A 961 19.45 -13.89 -11.45
CA ARG A 961 18.69 -13.27 -12.55
C ARG A 961 19.63 -13.14 -13.76
N PHE A 962 19.27 -13.71 -14.92
CA PHE A 962 20.06 -13.56 -16.15
C PHE A 962 19.69 -12.32 -16.97
N GLU A 963 18.63 -11.61 -16.58
CA GLU A 963 18.26 -10.26 -17.02
C GLU A 963 17.57 -9.48 -15.90
#